data_AF-A0A354J6R1-F1
#
_entry.id   AF-A0A354J6R1-F1
#
_cell.length_a   1.000
_cell.length_b   1.000
_cell.length_c   1.000
_cell.angle_alpha   90.00
_cell.angle_beta   90.00
_cell.angle_gamma   90.00
#
_symmetry.space_group_name_H-M   'P 1'
#
loop_
_entity.id
_entity.type
_entity.pdbx_description
1 polymer ?
#
loop_
_entity_poly.entity_id
_entity_poly.type
_entity_poly.pdbx_seq_one_letter_code
_entity_poly.pdbx_strand_id
1 'polypeptide(L)'
;MGKEIRVGIDVGGTHTKAVAIDNATHEIVGQSVVMTSHDHPLGVAAGVIECFENCLTKNNIAPEDVVFIAHSTTQATNALLEGDVAKVGILGIGPGGLSGLMSKKQSNISDIDLGTGRKIKICHTYLKQKGLDKTLVEQGISTLLEQGAQVIVASQAFGVDSNREEELVKEVAEKKGMLVSVASDISKLYGLTSRTRTAAINGSILPKMMNTANSTENAVNQAGIKVPLMIMRGDGGVMDISEMKKRPVLTMLSGPAASVIGALMYLRASNGIYFEVGGTSTNIGVIKNGRPAVEYSVVGGHRTYVNSLDVTVLGVAGGSMVRAADHKLVDVGPRSAHIGGMEYAVYTPLEEIEDPQLEFFSPKKGDVSDYVCIRLKNGKRVTITNSCAANILGYVKETDYSYGNVESAKKCMKPLADYLKVSVEECARQILGKAFEKIEPVITRFAEKYKIEHDQISLVGVGGGASSLLPFTAEKMGLNYSIPAYAEVISSIGVALAMVRDVVERVIPNPTSEDITEIKKEAKTLAIKNGATPESIEVQIEVDPQTSKVTAIALGSTEVQTTDLLKECDEEEARKLAAASMNLSEDALKCTIQNDIFYVFEADKNEKHQVRLLDKKGFIKVQRSDAKAVEVKAADWEAAVDAMWKDMLVYKAEMERTPDLYLCIEGKVLDYANTVSLEQLKIIMGTEFAGIYPDEKIILLGARSEV
;
A
#
# COMPACT_ATOMS: atom_id res chain seq x y z
N MET A 1 7.68 -7.55 -33.68
CA MET A 1 7.88 -8.09 -32.33
C MET A 1 6.54 -8.63 -31.87
N GLY A 2 6.52 -9.74 -31.11
CA GLY A 2 5.29 -10.19 -30.43
C GLY A 2 4.82 -9.14 -29.43
N LYS A 3 3.58 -9.23 -28.97
CA LYS A 3 3.09 -8.33 -27.92
C LYS A 3 3.75 -8.75 -26.61
N GLU A 4 4.33 -7.81 -25.87
CA GLU A 4 4.83 -8.08 -24.52
C GLU A 4 3.70 -7.80 -23.53
N ILE A 5 3.38 -8.78 -22.68
CA ILE A 5 2.22 -8.73 -21.79
C ILE A 5 2.66 -8.82 -20.32
N ARG A 6 2.13 -7.91 -19.51
CA ARG A 6 2.23 -7.94 -18.04
C ARG A 6 0.94 -8.50 -17.47
N VAL A 7 1.03 -9.46 -16.55
CA VAL A 7 -0.16 -10.02 -15.89
C VAL A 7 -0.10 -9.78 -14.38
N GLY A 8 -1.16 -9.17 -13.86
CA GLY A 8 -1.33 -8.96 -12.44
C GLY A 8 -2.54 -9.72 -11.90
N ILE A 9 -2.33 -10.44 -10.80
CA ILE A 9 -3.37 -11.27 -10.17
C ILE A 9 -3.59 -10.79 -8.74
N ASP A 10 -4.83 -10.50 -8.37
CA ASP A 10 -5.20 -10.12 -7.01
C ASP A 10 -6.11 -11.17 -6.39
N VAL A 11 -5.65 -11.75 -5.28
CA VAL A 11 -6.38 -12.75 -4.50
C VAL A 11 -7.10 -12.07 -3.34
N GLY A 12 -8.33 -11.62 -3.64
CA GLY A 12 -9.23 -11.03 -2.66
C GLY A 12 -9.97 -12.07 -1.81
N GLY A 13 -10.69 -11.59 -0.78
CA GLY A 13 -11.48 -12.45 0.09
C GLY A 13 -12.71 -13.10 -0.58
N THR A 14 -13.27 -12.49 -1.63
CA THR A 14 -14.46 -13.02 -2.32
C THR A 14 -14.14 -13.44 -3.75
N HIS A 15 -13.37 -12.63 -4.47
CA HIS A 15 -13.03 -12.85 -5.86
C HIS A 15 -11.53 -12.81 -6.06
N THR A 16 -11.05 -13.66 -6.97
CA THR A 16 -9.71 -13.61 -7.53
C THR A 16 -9.79 -12.99 -8.92
N LYS A 17 -8.97 -11.97 -9.18
CA LYS A 17 -9.03 -11.14 -10.39
C LYS A 17 -7.69 -11.15 -11.10
N ALA A 18 -7.70 -11.26 -12.42
CA ALA A 18 -6.51 -11.17 -13.25
C ALA A 18 -6.71 -10.11 -14.33
N VAL A 19 -5.66 -9.34 -14.58
CA VAL A 19 -5.61 -8.34 -15.65
C VAL A 19 -4.34 -8.56 -16.46
N ALA A 20 -4.47 -8.59 -17.78
CA ALA A 20 -3.37 -8.58 -18.72
C ALA A 20 -3.26 -7.19 -19.36
N ILE A 21 -2.06 -6.62 -19.34
CA ILE A 21 -1.74 -5.29 -19.82
C ILE A 21 -0.68 -5.39 -20.91
N ASP A 22 -0.88 -4.69 -22.03
CA ASP A 22 0.15 -4.52 -23.04
C ASP A 22 1.29 -3.65 -22.48
N ASN A 23 2.52 -4.16 -22.52
CA ASN A 23 3.68 -3.51 -21.91
C ASN A 23 3.99 -2.14 -22.52
N ALA A 24 3.68 -1.93 -23.80
CA ALA A 24 4.00 -0.71 -24.51
C ALA A 24 2.89 0.34 -24.41
N THR A 25 1.62 -0.07 -24.49
CA THR A 25 0.49 0.88 -24.49
C THR A 25 -0.16 1.07 -23.12
N HIS A 26 0.09 0.16 -22.17
CA HIS A 26 -0.64 0.03 -20.91
C HIS A 26 -2.15 -0.18 -21.03
N GLU A 27 -2.63 -0.53 -22.21
CA GLU A 27 -4.03 -0.88 -22.38
C GLU A 27 -4.29 -2.26 -21.78
N ILE A 28 -5.46 -2.39 -21.14
CA ILE A 28 -5.92 -3.68 -20.65
C ILE A 28 -6.36 -4.51 -21.85
N VAL A 29 -5.64 -5.59 -22.13
CA VAL A 29 -5.90 -6.51 -23.24
C VAL A 29 -6.60 -7.79 -22.80
N GLY A 30 -6.73 -8.01 -21.49
CA GLY A 30 -7.46 -9.16 -20.95
C GLY A 30 -7.86 -8.97 -19.50
N GLN A 31 -9.01 -9.52 -19.14
CA GLN A 31 -9.52 -9.55 -17.78
C GLN A 31 -10.17 -10.89 -17.48
N SER A 32 -10.09 -11.30 -16.23
CA SER A 32 -10.77 -12.49 -15.72
C SER A 32 -11.11 -12.29 -14.24
N VAL A 33 -12.27 -12.79 -13.84
CA VAL A 33 -12.73 -12.77 -12.45
C VAL A 33 -13.35 -14.11 -12.13
N VAL A 34 -12.91 -14.73 -11.03
CA VAL A 34 -13.44 -16.00 -10.52
C VAL A 34 -13.67 -15.89 -9.02
N MET A 35 -14.42 -16.84 -8.45
CA MET A 35 -14.58 -16.93 -7.00
C MET A 35 -13.28 -17.37 -6.33
N THR A 36 -12.94 -16.78 -5.18
CA THR A 36 -11.75 -17.20 -4.42
C THR A 36 -11.96 -18.59 -3.82
N SER A 37 -11.02 -19.50 -4.08
CA SER A 37 -11.12 -20.92 -3.75
C SER A 37 -10.64 -21.27 -2.33
N HIS A 38 -11.13 -20.56 -1.30
CA HIS A 38 -10.66 -20.75 0.10
C HIS A 38 -10.73 -22.20 0.58
N ASP A 39 -11.81 -22.90 0.24
CA ASP A 39 -12.08 -24.26 0.72
C ASP A 39 -11.54 -25.37 -0.21
N HIS A 40 -10.84 -25.01 -1.29
CA HIS A 40 -10.28 -25.98 -2.21
C HIS A 40 -9.07 -26.71 -1.58
N PRO A 41 -8.77 -27.99 -1.92
CA PRO A 41 -7.58 -28.69 -1.40
C PRO A 41 -6.24 -28.00 -1.70
N LEU A 42 -6.16 -27.24 -2.79
CA LEU A 42 -5.02 -26.40 -3.17
C LEU A 42 -5.10 -24.97 -2.58
N GLY A 43 -6.10 -24.70 -1.74
CA GLY A 43 -6.43 -23.38 -1.22
C GLY A 43 -6.72 -22.37 -2.35
N VAL A 44 -6.37 -21.11 -2.09
CA VAL A 44 -6.57 -19.99 -3.04
C VAL A 44 -5.81 -20.14 -4.35
N ALA A 45 -4.82 -21.03 -4.42
CA ALA A 45 -4.06 -21.26 -5.65
C ALA A 45 -4.97 -21.72 -6.79
N ALA A 46 -5.95 -22.58 -6.56
CA ALA A 46 -6.83 -23.06 -7.63
C ALA A 46 -7.58 -21.92 -8.35
N GLY A 47 -8.11 -20.95 -7.60
CA GLY A 47 -8.73 -19.75 -8.17
C GLY A 47 -7.74 -18.86 -8.91
N VAL A 48 -6.49 -18.77 -8.45
CA VAL A 48 -5.42 -18.08 -9.19
C VAL A 48 -5.18 -18.72 -10.55
N ILE A 49 -5.07 -20.06 -10.61
CA ILE A 49 -4.86 -20.82 -11.84
C ILE A 49 -6.01 -20.59 -12.82
N GLU A 50 -7.24 -20.83 -12.36
CA GLU A 50 -8.43 -20.68 -13.19
C GLU A 50 -8.56 -19.25 -13.72
N CYS A 51 -8.35 -18.25 -12.86
CA CYS A 51 -8.43 -16.84 -13.25
C CYS A 51 -7.39 -16.49 -14.30
N PHE A 52 -6.16 -16.97 -14.09
CA PHE A 52 -5.03 -16.74 -14.97
C PHE A 52 -5.20 -17.40 -16.34
N GLU A 53 -5.51 -18.69 -16.40
CA GLU A 53 -5.74 -19.44 -17.64
C GLU A 53 -6.90 -18.84 -18.43
N ASN A 54 -7.99 -18.45 -17.76
CA ASN A 54 -9.10 -17.74 -18.38
C ASN A 54 -8.66 -16.40 -18.98
N CYS A 55 -7.78 -15.66 -18.29
CA CYS A 55 -7.27 -14.38 -18.77
C CYS A 55 -6.45 -14.55 -20.06
N LEU A 56 -5.59 -15.56 -20.14
CA LEU A 56 -4.79 -15.81 -21.34
C LEU A 56 -5.65 -16.35 -22.50
N THR A 57 -6.39 -17.44 -22.25
CA THR A 57 -7.10 -18.19 -23.30
C THR A 57 -8.24 -17.40 -23.92
N LYS A 58 -9.07 -16.70 -23.12
CA LYS A 58 -10.21 -15.92 -23.64
C LYS A 58 -9.76 -14.69 -24.45
N ASN A 59 -8.51 -14.25 -24.27
CA ASN A 59 -7.97 -13.05 -24.90
C ASN A 59 -6.89 -13.35 -25.96
N ASN A 60 -6.70 -14.62 -26.33
CA ASN A 60 -5.70 -15.08 -27.30
C ASN A 60 -4.27 -14.60 -27.00
N ILE A 61 -3.87 -14.62 -25.72
CA ILE A 61 -2.52 -14.27 -25.29
C ILE A 61 -1.68 -15.55 -25.22
N ALA A 62 -0.55 -15.58 -25.93
CA ALA A 62 0.35 -16.72 -25.89
C ALA A 62 1.20 -16.68 -24.59
N PRO A 63 1.51 -17.82 -23.95
CA PRO A 63 2.37 -17.84 -22.76
C PRO A 63 3.75 -17.18 -22.96
N GLU A 64 4.32 -17.27 -24.17
CA GLU A 64 5.58 -16.64 -24.55
C GLU A 64 5.53 -15.11 -24.67
N ASP A 65 4.32 -14.53 -24.79
CA ASP A 65 4.12 -13.08 -24.79
C ASP A 65 4.20 -12.49 -23.36
N VAL A 66 4.07 -13.33 -22.32
CA VAL A 66 4.09 -12.88 -20.92
C VAL A 66 5.52 -12.57 -20.46
N VAL A 67 5.82 -11.28 -20.27
CA VAL A 67 7.13 -10.77 -19.83
C VAL A 67 7.20 -10.49 -18.33
N PHE A 68 6.04 -10.30 -17.69
CA PHE A 68 5.93 -10.05 -16.26
C PHE A 68 4.68 -10.71 -15.70
N ILE A 69 4.82 -11.37 -14.55
CA ILE A 69 3.69 -11.91 -13.80
C ILE A 69 3.88 -11.69 -12.32
N ALA A 70 2.88 -11.08 -11.69
CA ALA A 70 2.88 -10.84 -10.26
C ALA A 70 1.53 -11.21 -9.62
N HIS A 71 1.56 -11.51 -8.32
CA HIS A 71 0.33 -11.66 -7.55
C HIS A 71 0.35 -10.96 -6.19
N SER A 72 -0.80 -10.42 -5.78
CA SER A 72 -1.10 -9.97 -4.42
C SER A 72 -1.98 -10.97 -3.68
N THR A 73 -1.86 -10.99 -2.35
CA THR A 73 -2.64 -11.92 -1.53
C THR A 73 -2.94 -11.38 -0.15
N THR A 74 -4.15 -11.68 0.34
CA THR A 74 -4.59 -11.34 1.70
C THR A 74 -4.21 -12.40 2.74
N GLN A 75 -3.56 -13.49 2.33
CA GLN A 75 -3.27 -14.64 3.20
C GLN A 75 -2.43 -14.29 4.43
N ALA A 76 -1.42 -13.40 4.31
CA ALA A 76 -0.58 -13.02 5.45
C ALA A 76 -1.39 -12.29 6.54
N THR A 77 -2.18 -11.31 6.13
CA THR A 77 -3.05 -10.54 7.04
C THR A 77 -4.10 -11.44 7.67
N ASN A 78 -4.73 -12.33 6.89
CA ASN A 78 -5.74 -13.25 7.41
C ASN A 78 -5.15 -14.27 8.39
N ALA A 79 -3.97 -14.84 8.10
CA ALA A 79 -3.28 -15.74 9.01
C ALA A 79 -3.06 -15.11 10.39
N LEU A 80 -2.60 -13.85 10.42
CA LEU A 80 -2.40 -13.11 11.67
C LEU A 80 -3.73 -12.76 12.37
N LEU A 81 -4.80 -12.44 11.64
CA LEU A 81 -6.10 -12.14 12.24
C LEU A 81 -6.77 -13.39 12.83
N GLU A 82 -6.75 -14.50 12.09
CA GLU A 82 -7.39 -15.77 12.45
C GLU A 82 -6.57 -16.58 13.44
N GLY A 83 -5.26 -16.29 13.55
CA GLY A 83 -4.30 -17.05 14.34
C GLY A 83 -3.88 -18.36 13.68
N ASP A 84 -4.07 -18.50 12.35
CA ASP A 84 -3.54 -19.61 11.53
C ASP A 84 -2.04 -19.40 11.29
N VAL A 85 -1.27 -19.47 12.37
CA VAL A 85 0.17 -19.18 12.41
C VAL A 85 0.94 -20.31 13.07
N ALA A 86 2.16 -20.50 12.60
CA ALA A 86 3.07 -21.51 13.13
C ALA A 86 3.55 -21.15 14.54
N LYS A 87 3.72 -22.18 15.39
CA LYS A 87 4.45 -22.04 16.65
C LYS A 87 5.93 -21.76 16.37
N VAL A 88 6.46 -20.70 16.96
CA VAL A 88 7.81 -20.19 16.70
C VAL A 88 8.79 -20.68 17.76
N GLY A 89 9.90 -21.27 17.34
CA GLY A 89 11.06 -21.56 18.19
C GLY A 89 12.16 -20.54 18.00
N ILE A 90 12.43 -19.72 19.02
CA ILE A 90 13.48 -18.69 18.99
C ILE A 90 14.78 -19.28 19.52
N LEU A 91 15.82 -19.27 18.69
CA LEU A 91 17.19 -19.54 19.09
C LEU A 91 17.92 -18.20 19.23
N GLY A 92 17.98 -17.73 20.48
CA GLY A 92 18.70 -16.51 20.85
C GLY A 92 20.21 -16.74 20.95
N ILE A 93 21.01 -15.80 20.46
CA ILE A 93 22.48 -15.87 20.50
C ILE A 93 23.05 -14.58 21.10
N GLY A 94 24.09 -14.70 21.91
CA GLY A 94 24.82 -13.52 22.37
C GLY A 94 25.98 -13.85 23.32
N PRO A 95 26.51 -12.83 24.01
CA PRO A 95 27.69 -12.98 24.85
C PRO A 95 27.43 -13.84 26.09
N GLY A 96 28.50 -14.21 26.81
CA GLY A 96 28.39 -14.79 28.15
C GLY A 96 28.19 -13.73 29.25
N GLY A 97 28.17 -14.18 30.51
CA GLY A 97 28.16 -13.27 31.68
C GLY A 97 26.87 -12.44 31.82
N LEU A 98 27.01 -11.26 32.44
CA LEU A 98 25.91 -10.31 32.69
C LEU A 98 25.23 -9.83 31.40
N SER A 99 26.02 -9.50 30.37
CA SER A 99 25.49 -9.13 29.06
C SER A 99 24.70 -10.28 28.42
N GLY A 100 25.16 -11.52 28.57
CA GLY A 100 24.44 -12.71 28.12
C GLY A 100 23.09 -12.91 28.81
N LEU A 101 23.01 -12.65 30.11
CA LEU A 101 21.73 -12.69 30.85
C LEU A 101 20.73 -11.66 30.31
N MET A 102 21.20 -10.45 29.98
CA MET A 102 20.37 -9.42 29.36
C MET A 102 19.91 -9.83 27.96
N SER A 103 20.82 -10.27 27.09
CA SER A 103 20.49 -10.73 25.75
C SER A 103 19.55 -11.94 25.74
N LYS A 104 19.73 -12.87 26.68
CA LYS A 104 18.82 -14.00 26.90
C LYS A 104 17.42 -13.53 27.26
N LYS A 105 17.30 -12.55 28.16
CA LYS A 105 16.00 -11.97 28.54
C LYS A 105 15.35 -11.19 27.39
N GLN A 106 16.13 -10.42 26.61
CA GLN A 106 15.63 -9.62 25.49
C GLN A 106 15.17 -10.48 24.30
N SER A 107 15.83 -11.61 24.05
CA SER A 107 15.43 -12.58 23.02
C SER A 107 14.32 -13.54 23.48
N ASN A 108 14.15 -13.74 24.79
CA ASN A 108 13.05 -14.54 25.34
C ASN A 108 11.79 -13.70 25.48
N ILE A 109 11.11 -13.49 24.36
CA ILE A 109 9.84 -12.76 24.32
C ILE A 109 8.67 -13.67 24.69
N SER A 110 7.62 -13.09 25.30
CA SER A 110 6.36 -13.78 25.54
C SER A 110 5.62 -14.08 24.25
N ASP A 111 4.64 -14.99 24.31
CA ASP A 111 3.61 -15.14 23.26
C ASP A 111 3.12 -13.76 22.79
N ILE A 112 3.02 -13.60 21.47
CA ILE A 112 2.63 -12.33 20.84
C ILE A 112 1.12 -12.33 20.71
N ASP A 113 0.47 -11.32 21.28
CA ASP A 113 -0.98 -11.14 21.12
C ASP A 113 -1.25 -10.57 19.73
N LEU A 114 -2.23 -11.13 19.03
CA LEU A 114 -2.63 -10.67 17.70
C LEU A 114 -3.74 -9.61 17.77
N GLY A 115 -4.21 -9.26 18.97
CA GLY A 115 -5.29 -8.30 19.20
C GLY A 115 -6.69 -8.86 18.90
N THR A 116 -6.78 -10.10 18.42
CA THR A 116 -8.02 -10.82 18.10
C THR A 116 -8.39 -11.87 19.15
N GLY A 117 -7.68 -11.89 20.28
CA GLY A 117 -7.77 -12.96 21.29
C GLY A 117 -6.99 -14.23 20.91
N ARG A 118 -6.30 -14.23 19.76
CA ARG A 118 -5.37 -15.26 19.31
C ARG A 118 -3.92 -14.84 19.59
N LYS A 119 -3.00 -15.81 19.63
CA LYS A 119 -1.59 -15.55 19.96
C LYS A 119 -0.65 -16.37 19.10
N ILE A 120 0.48 -15.79 18.72
CA ILE A 120 1.63 -16.55 18.21
C ILE A 120 2.29 -17.21 19.42
N LYS A 121 2.34 -18.55 19.40
CA LYS A 121 2.98 -19.33 20.45
C LYS A 121 4.49 -19.34 20.27
N ILE A 122 5.21 -19.10 21.36
CA ILE A 122 6.67 -18.97 21.34
C ILE A 122 7.31 -19.95 22.31
N CYS A 123 8.34 -20.66 21.83
CA CYS A 123 9.33 -21.33 22.66
C CYS A 123 10.71 -20.70 22.42
N HIS A 124 11.60 -20.82 23.41
CA HIS A 124 12.89 -20.12 23.40
C HIS A 124 14.01 -21.02 23.91
N THR A 125 15.16 -20.93 23.26
CA THR A 125 16.44 -21.41 23.75
C THR A 125 17.51 -20.35 23.52
N TYR A 126 18.62 -20.45 24.25
CA TYR A 126 19.71 -19.47 24.17
C TYR A 126 21.08 -20.14 24.14
N LEU A 127 21.87 -19.79 23.13
CA LEU A 127 23.24 -20.26 22.98
C LEU A 127 24.23 -19.10 23.18
N LYS A 128 25.36 -19.41 23.82
CA LYS A 128 26.46 -18.46 23.94
C LYS A 128 27.21 -18.42 22.61
N GLN A 129 27.55 -17.22 22.15
CA GLN A 129 28.31 -17.02 20.91
C GLN A 129 29.71 -17.65 20.99
N LYS A 130 30.37 -17.53 22.16
CA LYS A 130 31.70 -18.12 22.36
C LYS A 130 31.62 -19.65 22.31
N GLY A 131 32.30 -20.24 21.32
CA GLY A 131 32.35 -21.69 21.11
C GLY A 131 31.12 -22.26 20.41
N LEU A 132 30.29 -21.41 19.79
CA LEU A 132 29.15 -21.86 18.99
C LEU A 132 29.65 -22.68 17.78
N ASP A 133 29.12 -23.88 17.60
CA ASP A 133 29.38 -24.75 16.47
C ASP A 133 28.09 -25.41 15.96
N LYS A 134 28.21 -26.20 14.89
CA LYS A 134 27.07 -26.90 14.28
C LYS A 134 26.37 -27.83 15.27
N THR A 135 27.12 -28.56 16.10
CA THR A 135 26.58 -29.52 17.06
C THR A 135 25.70 -28.84 18.11
N LEU A 136 26.17 -27.73 18.68
CA LEU A 136 25.41 -26.96 19.67
C LEU A 136 24.13 -26.36 19.06
N VAL A 137 24.23 -25.86 17.83
CA VAL A 137 23.07 -25.34 17.10
C VAL A 137 22.06 -26.46 16.82
N GLU A 138 22.49 -27.65 16.40
CA GLU A 138 21.63 -28.81 16.20
C GLU A 138 20.89 -29.23 17.48
N GLN A 139 21.58 -29.23 18.62
CA GLN A 139 20.98 -29.50 19.92
C GLN A 139 19.94 -28.44 20.32
N GLY A 140 20.27 -27.15 20.10
CA GLY A 140 19.35 -26.05 20.34
C GLY A 140 18.07 -26.15 19.50
N ILE A 141 18.21 -26.46 18.20
CA ILE A 141 17.06 -26.67 17.30
C ILE A 141 16.25 -27.89 17.75
N SER A 142 16.90 -29.01 18.09
CA SER A 142 16.20 -30.22 18.56
C SER A 142 15.39 -29.95 19.83
N THR A 143 15.94 -29.16 20.76
CA THR A 143 15.23 -28.71 21.96
C THR A 143 13.97 -27.89 21.62
N LEU A 144 14.04 -27.00 20.62
CA LEU A 144 12.88 -26.22 20.18
C LEU A 144 11.82 -27.09 19.49
N LEU A 145 12.25 -28.09 18.71
CA LEU A 145 11.37 -29.07 18.05
C LEU A 145 10.62 -29.94 19.07
N GLU A 146 11.30 -30.41 20.12
CA GLU A 146 10.66 -31.13 21.23
C GLU A 146 9.60 -30.28 21.94
N GLN A 147 9.77 -28.96 21.95
CA GLN A 147 8.78 -28.01 22.45
C GLN A 147 7.68 -27.68 21.43
N GLY A 148 7.69 -28.30 20.24
CA GLY A 148 6.68 -28.15 19.20
C GLY A 148 6.89 -26.96 18.27
N ALA A 149 8.11 -26.43 18.14
CA ALA A 149 8.41 -25.41 17.13
C ALA A 149 8.15 -25.94 15.72
N GLN A 150 7.41 -25.16 14.92
CA GLN A 150 7.13 -25.45 13.51
C GLN A 150 8.01 -24.61 12.57
N VAL A 151 8.58 -23.52 13.10
CA VAL A 151 9.51 -22.62 12.40
C VAL A 151 10.59 -22.17 13.39
N ILE A 152 11.81 -21.97 12.90
CA ILE A 152 12.94 -21.51 13.71
C ILE A 152 13.20 -20.02 13.46
N VAL A 153 13.46 -19.26 14.52
CA VAL A 153 13.92 -17.87 14.46
C VAL A 153 15.33 -17.79 15.01
N ALA A 154 16.27 -17.30 14.21
CA ALA A 154 17.62 -16.98 14.65
C ALA A 154 17.69 -15.49 15.02
N SER A 155 18.06 -15.19 16.26
CA SER A 155 18.17 -13.80 16.73
C SER A 155 19.41 -13.58 17.60
N GLN A 156 20.35 -12.82 17.08
CA GLN A 156 21.64 -12.53 17.69
C GLN A 156 21.71 -11.09 18.23
N ALA A 157 22.22 -10.97 19.45
CA ALA A 157 22.68 -9.69 20.00
C ALA A 157 23.81 -9.13 19.12
N PHE A 158 23.66 -7.88 18.65
CA PHE A 158 24.56 -7.27 17.67
C PHE A 158 24.61 -8.00 16.31
N GLY A 159 23.55 -8.76 15.98
CA GLY A 159 23.43 -9.44 14.68
C GLY A 159 23.42 -8.49 13.47
N VAL A 160 23.14 -7.20 13.69
CA VAL A 160 23.17 -6.15 12.65
C VAL A 160 24.61 -5.84 12.22
N ASP A 161 25.59 -6.05 13.11
CA ASP A 161 27.02 -5.84 12.84
C ASP A 161 27.65 -7.06 12.16
N SER A 162 27.17 -8.26 12.52
CA SER A 162 27.55 -9.53 11.91
C SER A 162 26.44 -10.56 12.08
N ASN A 163 25.94 -11.13 10.99
CA ASN A 163 24.89 -12.16 10.98
C ASN A 163 25.44 -13.59 10.91
N ARG A 164 26.76 -13.80 11.08
CA ARG A 164 27.41 -15.09 10.88
C ARG A 164 26.77 -16.23 11.68
N GLU A 165 26.47 -16.01 12.95
CA GLU A 165 25.89 -17.04 13.79
C GLU A 165 24.40 -17.26 13.49
N GLU A 166 23.67 -16.22 13.05
CA GLU A 166 22.30 -16.38 12.55
C GLU A 166 22.27 -17.22 11.26
N GLU A 167 23.21 -17.01 10.33
CA GLU A 167 23.36 -17.82 9.12
C GLU A 167 23.74 -19.28 9.43
N LEU A 168 24.55 -19.52 10.46
CA LEU A 168 24.85 -20.88 10.91
C LEU A 168 23.58 -21.61 11.40
N VAL A 169 22.72 -20.92 12.15
CA VAL A 169 21.43 -21.48 12.59
C VAL A 169 20.55 -21.81 11.39
N LYS A 170 20.49 -20.91 10.41
CA LYS A 170 19.74 -21.13 9.17
C LYS A 170 20.24 -22.35 8.41
N GLU A 171 21.55 -22.46 8.16
CA GLU A 171 22.15 -23.61 7.47
C GLU A 171 21.77 -24.94 8.15
N VAL A 172 21.87 -25.00 9.48
CA VAL A 172 21.59 -26.22 10.25
C VAL A 172 20.09 -26.54 10.27
N ALA A 173 19.23 -25.54 10.45
CA ALA A 173 17.79 -25.74 10.49
C ALA A 173 17.22 -26.14 9.11
N GLU A 174 17.69 -25.52 8.01
CA GLU A 174 17.29 -25.90 6.65
C GLU A 174 17.70 -27.34 6.31
N LYS A 175 18.89 -27.79 6.76
CA LYS A 175 19.31 -29.20 6.63
C LYS A 175 18.41 -30.19 7.36
N LYS A 176 17.70 -29.74 8.40
CA LYS A 176 16.68 -30.52 9.12
C LYS A 176 15.28 -30.38 8.50
N GLY A 177 15.13 -29.71 7.36
CA GLY A 177 13.86 -29.49 6.69
C GLY A 177 12.99 -28.41 7.33
N MET A 178 13.58 -27.57 8.20
CA MET A 178 12.84 -26.51 8.89
C MET A 178 12.87 -25.20 8.10
N LEU A 179 11.76 -24.48 8.16
CA LEU A 179 11.71 -23.08 7.74
C LEU A 179 12.37 -22.20 8.80
N VAL A 180 13.08 -21.16 8.35
CA VAL A 180 13.89 -20.31 9.22
C VAL A 180 13.67 -18.84 8.89
N SER A 181 13.53 -18.02 9.93
CA SER A 181 13.52 -16.56 9.84
C SER A 181 14.72 -15.98 10.57
N VAL A 182 15.57 -15.24 9.86
CA VAL A 182 16.78 -14.61 10.40
C VAL A 182 16.49 -13.15 10.75
N ALA A 183 16.78 -12.75 11.99
CA ALA A 183 16.42 -11.41 12.45
C ALA A 183 17.17 -10.28 11.69
N SER A 184 18.43 -10.48 11.29
CA SER A 184 19.18 -9.50 10.49
C SER A 184 18.84 -9.47 9.01
N ASP A 185 18.10 -10.46 8.49
CA ASP A 185 17.61 -10.45 7.11
C ASP A 185 16.38 -9.54 6.98
N ILE A 186 15.65 -9.29 8.08
CA ILE A 186 14.43 -8.47 8.06
C ILE A 186 14.73 -6.99 8.30
N SER A 187 15.61 -6.67 9.26
CA SER A 187 15.98 -5.29 9.57
C SER A 187 17.40 -5.18 10.09
N LYS A 188 18.09 -4.11 9.68
CA LYS A 188 19.43 -3.73 10.15
C LYS A 188 19.40 -2.74 11.32
N LEU A 189 18.22 -2.42 11.87
CA LEU A 189 18.08 -1.49 12.99
C LEU A 189 18.42 -2.14 14.33
N TYR A 190 18.99 -1.37 15.26
CA TYR A 190 19.25 -1.84 16.62
C TYR A 190 17.94 -2.09 17.40
N GLY A 191 18.04 -2.93 18.45
CA GLY A 191 16.91 -3.27 19.33
C GLY A 191 16.57 -4.76 19.30
N LEU A 192 17.27 -5.56 20.12
CA LEU A 192 17.17 -7.03 20.11
C LEU A 192 15.73 -7.53 20.33
N THR A 193 14.99 -6.96 21.28
CA THR A 193 13.59 -7.37 21.56
C THR A 193 12.69 -7.12 20.35
N SER A 194 12.79 -5.94 19.72
CA SER A 194 11.98 -5.57 18.56
C SER A 194 12.34 -6.38 17.32
N ARG A 195 13.63 -6.60 17.07
CA ARG A 195 14.13 -7.50 16.00
C ARG A 195 13.64 -8.93 16.19
N THR A 196 13.79 -9.48 17.40
CA THR A 196 13.33 -10.83 17.72
C THR A 196 11.82 -10.96 17.52
N ARG A 197 11.04 -9.98 17.99
CA ARG A 197 9.58 -9.97 17.81
C ARG A 197 9.18 -9.90 16.34
N THR A 198 9.84 -9.04 15.57
CA THR A 198 9.60 -8.91 14.13
C THR A 198 9.93 -10.23 13.42
N ALA A 199 11.05 -10.87 13.76
CA ALA A 199 11.43 -12.17 13.22
C ALA A 199 10.47 -13.29 13.63
N ALA A 200 9.90 -13.25 14.84
CA ALA A 200 8.87 -14.18 15.26
C ALA A 200 7.57 -14.01 14.47
N ILE A 201 7.10 -12.78 14.27
CA ILE A 201 5.91 -12.51 13.43
C ILE A 201 6.16 -12.99 12.00
N ASN A 202 7.32 -12.64 11.42
CA ASN A 202 7.73 -13.08 10.09
C ASN A 202 7.79 -14.60 9.94
N GLY A 203 8.45 -15.30 10.86
CA GLY A 203 8.53 -16.75 10.87
C GLY A 203 7.16 -17.42 11.04
N SER A 204 6.28 -16.84 11.84
CA SER A 204 4.97 -17.45 12.16
C SER A 204 4.07 -17.63 10.93
N ILE A 205 4.16 -16.74 9.94
CA ILE A 205 3.36 -16.81 8.70
C ILE A 205 4.08 -17.51 7.55
N LEU A 206 5.40 -17.74 7.67
CA LEU A 206 6.24 -18.26 6.60
C LEU A 206 5.71 -19.57 5.98
N PRO A 207 5.26 -20.59 6.75
CA PRO A 207 4.75 -21.83 6.14
C PRO A 207 3.52 -21.59 5.27
N LYS A 208 2.57 -20.77 5.73
CA LYS A 208 1.34 -20.45 4.99
C LYS A 208 1.65 -19.71 3.69
N MET A 209 2.60 -18.76 3.74
CA MET A 209 2.99 -17.99 2.56
C MET A 209 3.74 -18.85 1.53
N MET A 210 4.66 -19.71 1.98
CA MET A 210 5.38 -20.63 1.09
C MET A 210 4.43 -21.60 0.36
N ASN A 211 3.43 -22.13 1.06
CA ASN A 211 2.44 -23.01 0.43
C ASN A 211 1.68 -22.30 -0.70
N THR A 212 1.28 -21.05 -0.47
CA THR A 212 0.55 -20.24 -1.45
C THR A 212 1.44 -19.93 -2.65
N ALA A 213 2.65 -19.40 -2.40
CA ALA A 213 3.57 -19.00 -3.45
C ALA A 213 4.03 -20.17 -4.34
N ASN A 214 4.42 -21.31 -3.72
CA ASN A 214 4.85 -22.49 -4.47
C ASN A 214 3.72 -23.07 -5.34
N SER A 215 2.48 -23.04 -4.83
CA SER A 215 1.32 -23.53 -5.59
C SER A 215 1.05 -22.67 -6.81
N THR A 216 1.13 -21.35 -6.66
CA THR A 216 0.99 -20.41 -7.77
C THR A 216 2.16 -20.54 -8.77
N GLU A 217 3.40 -20.61 -8.30
CA GLU A 217 4.59 -20.77 -9.15
C GLU A 217 4.52 -22.04 -10.01
N ASN A 218 4.14 -23.16 -9.40
CA ASN A 218 3.97 -24.42 -10.12
C ASN A 218 2.94 -24.30 -11.25
N ALA A 219 1.88 -23.54 -11.05
CA ALA A 219 0.86 -23.35 -12.07
C ALA A 219 1.32 -22.43 -13.20
N VAL A 220 2.01 -21.33 -12.88
CA VAL A 220 2.63 -20.45 -13.87
C VAL A 220 3.59 -21.25 -14.75
N ASN A 221 4.40 -22.13 -14.16
CA ASN A 221 5.29 -23.02 -14.88
C ASN A 221 4.53 -24.04 -15.76
N GLN A 222 3.43 -24.63 -15.27
CA GLN A 222 2.59 -25.56 -16.04
C GLN A 222 1.90 -24.89 -17.23
N ALA A 223 1.57 -23.61 -17.12
CA ALA A 223 1.01 -22.80 -18.22
C ALA A 223 2.06 -22.45 -19.30
N GLY A 224 3.32 -22.86 -19.15
CA GLY A 224 4.38 -22.64 -20.15
C GLY A 224 5.09 -21.28 -20.04
N ILE A 225 4.83 -20.53 -18.98
CA ILE A 225 5.43 -19.22 -18.75
C ILE A 225 6.80 -19.37 -18.14
N LYS A 226 7.76 -18.64 -18.69
CA LYS A 226 9.18 -18.76 -18.33
C LYS A 226 9.66 -17.66 -17.38
N VAL A 227 8.87 -16.60 -17.22
CA VAL A 227 9.22 -15.49 -16.34
C VAL A 227 8.93 -15.86 -14.88
N PRO A 228 9.78 -15.44 -13.92
CA PRO A 228 9.60 -15.78 -12.51
C PRO A 228 8.33 -15.13 -11.97
N LEU A 229 7.64 -15.85 -11.06
CA LEU A 229 6.49 -15.30 -10.35
C LEU A 229 6.96 -14.26 -9.32
N MET A 230 6.45 -13.05 -9.49
CA MET A 230 6.65 -11.96 -8.54
C MET A 230 5.52 -11.92 -7.50
N ILE A 231 5.86 -11.44 -6.30
CA ILE A 231 4.97 -11.34 -5.14
C ILE A 231 4.84 -9.88 -4.75
N MET A 232 3.61 -9.40 -4.67
CA MET A 232 3.30 -8.04 -4.25
C MET A 232 3.62 -7.85 -2.76
N ARG A 233 4.27 -6.72 -2.47
CA ARG A 233 4.59 -6.26 -1.11
C ARG A 233 3.57 -5.21 -0.65
N GLY A 234 3.43 -5.09 0.66
CA GLY A 234 2.61 -4.12 1.35
C GLY A 234 3.09 -2.69 1.24
N ASP A 235 4.28 -2.43 0.71
CA ASP A 235 4.84 -1.09 0.49
C ASP A 235 4.78 -0.66 -0.99
N GLY A 236 4.04 -1.39 -1.82
CA GLY A 236 3.82 -1.06 -3.22
C GLY A 236 4.85 -1.63 -4.20
N GLY A 237 5.85 -2.36 -3.72
CA GLY A 237 6.81 -3.04 -4.59
C GLY A 237 6.45 -4.50 -4.87
N VAL A 238 7.27 -5.15 -5.69
CA VAL A 238 7.28 -6.61 -5.85
C VAL A 238 8.63 -7.22 -5.47
N MET A 239 8.61 -8.51 -5.14
CA MET A 239 9.79 -9.33 -4.87
C MET A 239 9.60 -10.75 -5.41
N ASP A 240 10.68 -11.48 -5.66
CA ASP A 240 10.57 -12.89 -6.03
C ASP A 240 10.26 -13.80 -4.80
N ILE A 241 10.05 -15.09 -5.05
CA ILE A 241 9.78 -16.09 -4.01
C ILE A 241 10.96 -16.30 -3.08
N SER A 242 12.19 -16.15 -3.58
CA SER A 242 13.41 -16.35 -2.79
C SER A 242 13.57 -15.28 -1.69
N GLU A 243 13.20 -14.04 -2.01
CA GLU A 243 13.15 -12.92 -1.07
C GLU A 243 11.90 -12.98 -0.18
N MET A 244 10.75 -13.38 -0.74
CA MET A 244 9.54 -13.63 0.04
C MET A 244 9.79 -14.67 1.13
N LYS A 245 10.57 -15.74 0.87
CA LYS A 245 10.93 -16.74 1.89
C LYS A 245 11.67 -16.12 3.09
N LYS A 246 12.46 -15.06 2.90
CA LYS A 246 13.18 -14.38 3.98
C LYS A 246 12.25 -13.44 4.75
N ARG A 247 11.40 -12.71 4.02
CA ARG A 247 10.61 -11.59 4.55
C ARG A 247 9.12 -11.72 4.15
N PRO A 248 8.41 -12.84 4.41
CA PRO A 248 7.00 -13.00 4.04
C PRO A 248 6.11 -11.93 4.67
N VAL A 249 6.52 -11.35 5.79
CA VAL A 249 5.80 -10.27 6.49
C VAL A 249 5.62 -9.03 5.63
N LEU A 250 6.49 -8.80 4.62
CA LEU A 250 6.32 -7.72 3.65
C LEU A 250 5.10 -7.91 2.75
N THR A 251 4.45 -9.08 2.73
CA THR A 251 3.21 -9.29 1.94
C THR A 251 1.94 -8.85 2.69
N MET A 252 2.06 -8.46 3.97
CA MET A 252 0.96 -7.87 4.72
C MET A 252 0.44 -6.62 3.98
N LEU A 253 -0.88 -6.48 3.87
CA LEU A 253 -1.50 -5.36 3.14
C LEU A 253 -1.09 -5.24 1.66
N SER A 254 -0.62 -6.32 1.02
CA SER A 254 -0.25 -6.30 -0.41
C SER A 254 -1.41 -5.96 -1.36
N GLY A 255 -2.65 -6.35 -1.02
CA GLY A 255 -3.85 -5.96 -1.79
C GLY A 255 -4.09 -4.45 -1.81
N PRO A 256 -4.25 -3.79 -0.63
CA PRO A 256 -4.31 -2.33 -0.55
C PRO A 256 -3.11 -1.64 -1.22
N ALA A 257 -1.91 -2.20 -1.07
CA ALA A 257 -0.72 -1.70 -1.75
C ALA A 257 -0.85 -1.73 -3.27
N ALA A 258 -1.36 -2.84 -3.83
CA ALA A 258 -1.57 -2.97 -5.25
C ALA A 258 -2.58 -1.95 -5.74
N SER A 259 -3.70 -1.80 -5.05
CA SER A 259 -4.71 -0.81 -5.40
C SER A 259 -4.18 0.64 -5.35
N VAL A 260 -3.32 1.00 -4.39
CA VAL A 260 -2.65 2.31 -4.36
C VAL A 260 -1.69 2.49 -5.54
N ILE A 261 -0.93 1.45 -5.89
CA ILE A 261 -0.03 1.49 -7.05
C ILE A 261 -0.81 1.58 -8.36
N GLY A 262 -1.93 0.86 -8.47
CA GLY A 262 -2.85 0.96 -9.60
C GLY A 262 -3.40 2.38 -9.70
N ALA A 263 -3.86 2.97 -8.60
CA ALA A 263 -4.31 4.36 -8.57
C ALA A 263 -3.19 5.34 -8.97
N LEU A 264 -1.97 5.14 -8.47
CA LEU A 264 -0.83 6.00 -8.77
C LEU A 264 -0.44 5.93 -10.26
N MET A 265 -0.23 4.72 -10.78
CA MET A 265 0.30 4.50 -12.13
C MET A 265 -0.76 4.66 -13.21
N TYR A 266 -1.97 4.15 -12.98
CA TYR A 266 -3.05 4.18 -13.96
C TYR A 266 -3.78 5.54 -13.98
N LEU A 267 -3.89 6.22 -12.83
CA LEU A 267 -4.67 7.47 -12.72
C LEU A 267 -3.81 8.72 -12.66
N ARG A 268 -2.48 8.55 -12.68
CA ARG A 268 -1.51 9.64 -12.54
C ARG A 268 -1.76 10.49 -11.27
N ALA A 269 -2.29 9.86 -10.22
CA ALA A 269 -2.52 10.53 -8.94
C ALA A 269 -1.18 10.96 -8.35
N SER A 270 -1.07 12.21 -7.85
CA SER A 270 0.17 12.73 -7.28
C SER A 270 0.06 12.95 -5.78
N ASN A 271 -0.87 13.81 -5.38
CA ASN A 271 -1.31 13.99 -3.99
C ASN A 271 -2.77 13.57 -3.90
N GLY A 272 -3.10 12.68 -2.97
CA GLY A 272 -4.46 12.24 -2.83
C GLY A 272 -4.66 11.27 -1.67
N ILE A 273 -5.89 11.16 -1.23
CA ILE A 273 -6.30 10.15 -0.27
C ILE A 273 -6.88 9.00 -1.06
N TYR A 274 -6.16 7.89 -1.03
CA TYR A 274 -6.61 6.62 -1.59
C TYR A 274 -7.79 6.10 -0.78
N PHE A 275 -8.81 5.64 -1.48
CA PHE A 275 -10.10 5.30 -0.89
C PHE A 275 -10.70 4.05 -1.56
N GLU A 276 -10.27 2.86 -1.13
CA GLU A 276 -10.78 1.61 -1.69
C GLU A 276 -11.98 1.10 -0.91
N VAL A 277 -13.11 1.00 -1.60
CA VAL A 277 -14.36 0.54 -1.01
C VAL A 277 -14.74 -0.82 -1.59
N GLY A 278 -14.75 -1.83 -0.72
CA GLY A 278 -15.28 -3.15 -1.04
C GLY A 278 -16.75 -3.33 -0.65
N GLY A 279 -17.16 -4.59 -0.49
CA GLY A 279 -18.46 -4.94 0.10
C GLY A 279 -18.45 -4.98 1.63
N THR A 280 -17.29 -5.18 2.26
CA THR A 280 -17.17 -5.40 3.71
C THR A 280 -16.37 -4.32 4.43
N SER A 281 -15.26 -3.89 3.84
CA SER A 281 -14.36 -2.89 4.43
C SER A 281 -14.02 -1.78 3.44
N THR A 282 -13.56 -0.67 3.98
CA THR A 282 -12.93 0.42 3.23
C THR A 282 -11.48 0.57 3.69
N ASN A 283 -10.55 0.62 2.75
CA ASN A 283 -9.13 0.89 3.02
C ASN A 283 -8.84 2.34 2.62
N ILE A 284 -8.39 3.15 3.59
CA ILE A 284 -8.02 4.54 3.37
C ILE A 284 -6.51 4.67 3.55
N GLY A 285 -5.83 5.24 2.56
CA GLY A 285 -4.39 5.47 2.57
C GLY A 285 -4.07 6.81 1.92
N VAL A 286 -2.79 7.10 1.75
CA VAL A 286 -2.35 8.39 1.23
C VAL A 286 -1.27 8.23 0.17
N ILE A 287 -1.41 9.03 -0.88
CA ILE A 287 -0.43 9.23 -1.93
C ILE A 287 0.10 10.66 -1.75
N LYS A 288 1.41 10.79 -1.62
CA LYS A 288 2.10 12.08 -1.48
C LYS A 288 3.28 12.12 -2.45
N ASN A 289 3.39 13.20 -3.20
CA ASN A 289 4.44 13.48 -4.18
C ASN A 289 4.63 12.32 -5.16
N GLY A 290 3.52 11.76 -5.65
CA GLY A 290 3.53 10.64 -6.58
C GLY A 290 4.05 9.34 -5.97
N ARG A 291 3.98 9.17 -4.65
CA ARG A 291 4.42 7.97 -3.94
C ARG A 291 3.42 7.55 -2.87
N PRO A 292 3.24 6.23 -2.63
CA PRO A 292 2.51 5.77 -1.46
C PRO A 292 3.25 6.16 -0.18
N ALA A 293 2.52 6.61 0.85
CA ALA A 293 3.13 6.72 2.16
C ALA A 293 3.27 5.36 2.84
N VAL A 294 4.43 5.15 3.47
CA VAL A 294 4.85 3.90 4.09
C VAL A 294 5.24 4.18 5.54
N GLU A 295 4.89 3.27 6.43
CA GLU A 295 5.17 3.31 7.86
C GLU A 295 5.50 1.92 8.38
N TYR A 296 6.06 1.85 9.59
CA TYR A 296 6.22 0.58 10.27
C TYR A 296 4.87 -0.01 10.67
N SER A 297 4.61 -1.23 10.22
CA SER A 297 3.38 -1.95 10.54
C SER A 297 3.29 -2.31 12.03
N VAL A 298 2.06 -2.34 12.52
CA VAL A 298 1.71 -2.74 13.89
C VAL A 298 0.87 -4.01 13.82
N VAL A 299 1.30 -5.08 14.51
CA VAL A 299 0.58 -6.35 14.58
C VAL A 299 0.15 -6.60 16.01
N GLY A 300 -1.17 -6.65 16.26
CA GLY A 300 -1.71 -6.89 17.61
C GLY A 300 -1.24 -5.88 18.67
N GLY A 301 -0.99 -4.62 18.28
CA GLY A 301 -0.43 -3.59 19.15
C GLY A 301 1.10 -3.62 19.28
N HIS A 302 1.78 -4.57 18.63
CA HIS A 302 3.22 -4.67 18.60
C HIS A 302 3.80 -3.97 17.36
N ARG A 303 4.54 -2.87 17.58
CA ARG A 303 5.34 -2.22 16.52
C ARG A 303 6.40 -3.20 15.99
N THR A 304 6.55 -3.24 14.68
CA THR A 304 7.53 -4.06 13.96
C THR A 304 8.55 -3.17 13.24
N TYR A 305 9.59 -3.77 12.63
CA TYR A 305 10.47 -3.07 11.68
C TYR A 305 10.11 -3.38 10.22
N VAL A 306 8.84 -3.65 9.95
CA VAL A 306 8.35 -4.00 8.61
C VAL A 306 7.64 -2.79 8.03
N ASN A 307 8.21 -2.26 6.96
CA ASN A 307 7.60 -1.20 6.18
C ASN A 307 6.36 -1.72 5.44
N SER A 308 5.25 -0.99 5.54
CA SER A 308 4.00 -1.25 4.86
C SER A 308 3.28 0.07 4.60
N LEU A 309 2.35 0.09 3.65
CA LEU A 309 1.48 1.23 3.45
C LEU A 309 0.85 1.70 4.77
N ASP A 310 0.85 3.01 4.98
CA ASP A 310 0.04 3.60 6.04
C ASP A 310 -1.42 3.66 5.61
N VAL A 311 -2.12 2.55 5.86
CA VAL A 311 -3.52 2.34 5.51
C VAL A 311 -4.33 2.07 6.77
N THR A 312 -5.51 2.68 6.85
CA THR A 312 -6.52 2.37 7.85
C THR A 312 -7.67 1.59 7.22
N VAL A 313 -7.91 0.41 7.77
CA VAL A 313 -9.03 -0.45 7.40
C VAL A 313 -10.22 -0.11 8.28
N LEU A 314 -11.34 0.25 7.66
CA LEU A 314 -12.61 0.52 8.33
C LEU A 314 -13.61 -0.58 8.03
N GLY A 315 -14.35 -1.01 9.05
CA GLY A 315 -15.50 -1.91 8.92
C GLY A 315 -16.76 -1.23 8.38
N VAL A 316 -16.62 -0.34 7.40
CA VAL A 316 -17.74 0.31 6.69
C VAL A 316 -17.44 0.30 5.20
N ALA A 317 -18.41 -0.10 4.37
CA ALA A 317 -18.25 -0.33 2.95
C ALA A 317 -19.60 -0.33 2.22
N GLY A 318 -19.64 -0.61 0.92
CA GLY A 318 -20.90 -0.63 0.15
C GLY A 318 -21.96 -1.58 0.72
N GLY A 319 -21.52 -2.72 1.26
CA GLY A 319 -22.40 -3.76 1.83
C GLY A 319 -22.69 -3.67 3.31
N SER A 320 -22.24 -2.62 4.00
CA SER A 320 -22.47 -2.50 5.43
C SER A 320 -23.96 -2.42 5.76
N MET A 321 -24.38 -3.25 6.70
CA MET A 321 -25.77 -3.38 7.13
C MET A 321 -26.16 -2.24 8.06
N VAL A 322 -27.40 -1.80 7.94
CA VAL A 322 -27.96 -0.73 8.78
C VAL A 322 -28.36 -1.25 10.15
N ARG A 323 -28.11 -0.46 11.20
CA ARG A 323 -28.61 -0.68 12.56
C ARG A 323 -29.53 0.46 12.97
N ALA A 324 -30.66 0.12 13.58
CA ALA A 324 -31.63 1.10 14.06
C ALA A 324 -32.28 0.64 15.37
N ALA A 325 -32.59 1.60 16.24
CA ALA A 325 -33.26 1.40 17.51
C ALA A 325 -33.93 2.71 17.93
N ASP A 326 -34.96 2.63 18.78
CA ASP A 326 -35.64 3.80 19.35
C ASP A 326 -36.03 4.88 18.32
N HIS A 327 -36.52 4.45 17.15
CA HIS A 327 -36.89 5.33 16.02
C HIS A 327 -35.74 6.19 15.48
N LYS A 328 -34.49 5.74 15.65
CA LYS A 328 -33.29 6.40 15.17
C LYS A 328 -32.35 5.42 14.47
N LEU A 329 -31.57 5.95 13.53
CA LEU A 329 -30.45 5.24 12.97
C LEU A 329 -29.33 5.18 14.02
N VAL A 330 -28.91 3.98 14.41
CA VAL A 330 -27.88 3.78 15.42
C VAL A 330 -26.50 3.82 14.78
N ASP A 331 -26.30 3.00 13.75
CA ASP A 331 -25.02 2.82 13.10
C ASP A 331 -25.16 2.14 11.73
N VAL A 332 -24.07 2.10 10.96
CA VAL A 332 -23.93 1.28 9.74
C VAL A 332 -22.68 0.42 9.84
N GLY A 333 -22.82 -0.89 9.71
CA GLY A 333 -21.78 -1.87 9.99
C GLY A 333 -21.69 -2.25 11.48
N PRO A 334 -20.58 -2.86 11.94
CA PRO A 334 -19.47 -3.36 11.13
C PRO A 334 -19.81 -4.61 10.30
N ARG A 335 -20.98 -5.22 10.50
CA ARG A 335 -21.42 -6.36 9.67
C ARG A 335 -21.76 -5.91 8.25
N SER A 336 -21.30 -6.69 7.29
CA SER A 336 -21.70 -6.59 5.89
C SER A 336 -22.73 -7.66 5.55
N ALA A 337 -23.54 -7.38 4.54
CA ALA A 337 -24.60 -8.27 4.08
C ALA A 337 -24.06 -9.68 3.73
N HIS A 338 -22.91 -9.76 3.05
CA HIS A 338 -22.27 -11.03 2.72
C HIS A 338 -21.91 -11.85 3.98
N ILE A 339 -21.30 -11.22 4.98
CA ILE A 339 -20.99 -11.89 6.26
C ILE A 339 -22.29 -12.34 6.95
N GLY A 340 -23.31 -11.49 6.92
CA GLY A 340 -24.64 -11.79 7.48
C GLY A 340 -25.43 -12.86 6.72
N GLY A 341 -24.95 -13.34 5.56
CA GLY A 341 -25.68 -14.28 4.72
C GLY A 341 -26.92 -13.66 4.07
N MET A 342 -26.86 -12.38 3.74
CA MET A 342 -27.98 -11.57 3.26
C MET A 342 -27.69 -10.99 1.87
N GLU A 343 -28.72 -10.92 1.05
CA GLU A 343 -28.68 -10.22 -0.24
C GLU A 343 -28.96 -8.72 -0.06
N TYR A 344 -28.43 -7.92 -0.98
CA TYR A 344 -28.60 -6.47 -0.97
C TYR A 344 -29.94 -6.14 -1.62
N ALA A 345 -30.74 -5.29 -0.98
CA ALA A 345 -32.03 -4.88 -1.52
C ALA A 345 -31.93 -4.23 -2.91
N VAL A 346 -30.85 -3.48 -3.17
CA VAL A 346 -30.64 -2.79 -4.46
C VAL A 346 -30.36 -3.74 -5.63
N TYR A 347 -29.89 -4.96 -5.38
CA TYR A 347 -29.68 -5.97 -6.43
C TYR A 347 -30.78 -7.03 -6.46
N THR A 348 -31.81 -6.89 -5.62
CA THR A 348 -32.97 -7.79 -5.62
C THR A 348 -33.92 -7.38 -6.76
N PRO A 349 -34.42 -8.31 -7.59
CA PRO A 349 -35.40 -7.99 -8.63
C PRO A 349 -36.65 -7.32 -8.07
N LEU A 350 -37.17 -6.32 -8.78
CA LEU A 350 -38.25 -5.45 -8.29
C LEU A 350 -39.56 -6.23 -8.06
N GLU A 351 -39.80 -7.25 -8.90
CA GLU A 351 -40.93 -8.17 -8.84
C GLU A 351 -40.92 -9.08 -7.61
N GLU A 352 -39.75 -9.33 -7.00
CA GLU A 352 -39.67 -10.09 -5.74
C GLU A 352 -40.08 -9.23 -4.54
N ILE A 353 -40.03 -7.90 -4.66
CA ILE A 353 -40.28 -6.95 -3.56
C ILE A 353 -41.78 -6.67 -3.43
N GLU A 354 -42.46 -7.67 -2.88
CA GLU A 354 -43.85 -7.59 -2.43
C GLU A 354 -43.93 -7.53 -0.91
N ASP A 355 -44.76 -6.61 -0.39
CA ASP A 355 -45.03 -6.40 1.04
C ASP A 355 -43.76 -6.37 1.93
N PRO A 356 -42.83 -5.42 1.69
CA PRO A 356 -41.59 -5.33 2.46
C PRO A 356 -41.88 -4.96 3.91
N GLN A 357 -41.46 -5.81 4.86
CA GLN A 357 -41.66 -5.62 6.30
C GLN A 357 -40.32 -5.47 7.02
N LEU A 358 -40.22 -4.45 7.88
CA LEU A 358 -39.04 -4.21 8.71
C LEU A 358 -38.90 -5.29 9.80
N GLU A 359 -37.73 -5.92 9.88
CA GLU A 359 -37.39 -6.91 10.92
C GLU A 359 -36.01 -6.59 11.51
N PHE A 360 -35.90 -6.70 12.84
CA PHE A 360 -34.65 -6.56 13.57
C PHE A 360 -34.08 -7.93 13.93
N PHE A 361 -32.78 -8.13 13.77
CA PHE A 361 -32.15 -9.43 14.02
C PHE A 361 -30.68 -9.33 14.42
N SER A 362 -30.11 -10.47 14.80
CA SER A 362 -28.68 -10.65 15.09
C SER A 362 -28.05 -11.48 13.95
N PRO A 363 -27.16 -10.91 13.11
CA PRO A 363 -26.64 -11.60 11.92
C PRO A 363 -25.79 -12.84 12.25
N LYS A 364 -24.97 -12.77 13.30
CA LYS A 364 -24.18 -13.89 13.82
C LYS A 364 -24.33 -14.00 15.32
N LYS A 365 -24.04 -15.19 15.85
CA LYS A 365 -24.01 -15.42 17.31
C LYS A 365 -23.06 -14.44 17.98
N GLY A 366 -23.59 -13.64 18.91
CA GLY A 366 -22.84 -12.61 19.64
C GLY A 366 -23.01 -11.20 19.08
N ASP A 367 -23.61 -11.03 17.91
CA ASP A 367 -23.98 -9.71 17.40
C ASP A 367 -25.18 -9.17 18.17
N VAL A 368 -25.24 -7.84 18.29
CA VAL A 368 -26.43 -7.12 18.75
C VAL A 368 -27.64 -7.39 17.85
N SER A 369 -28.86 -7.28 18.39
CA SER A 369 -30.11 -7.60 17.69
C SER A 369 -30.77 -6.39 16.98
N ASP A 370 -30.05 -5.28 16.83
CA ASP A 370 -30.54 -4.03 16.25
C ASP A 370 -30.24 -3.89 14.75
N TYR A 371 -29.75 -4.95 14.09
CA TYR A 371 -29.54 -4.96 12.65
C TYR A 371 -30.87 -5.03 11.90
N VAL A 372 -30.98 -4.26 10.83
CA VAL A 372 -32.17 -4.16 10.00
C VAL A 372 -32.11 -5.17 8.87
N CYS A 373 -33.19 -5.93 8.68
CA CYS A 373 -33.49 -6.63 7.44
C CYS A 373 -34.93 -6.37 7.00
N ILE A 374 -35.21 -6.65 5.74
CA ILE A 374 -36.53 -6.53 5.13
C ILE A 374 -37.00 -7.92 4.75
N ARG A 375 -38.08 -8.37 5.37
CA ARG A 375 -38.76 -9.62 5.03
C ARG A 375 -39.78 -9.34 3.95
N LEU A 376 -39.69 -10.07 2.84
CA LEU A 376 -40.60 -10.00 1.72
C LEU A 376 -41.74 -11.02 1.90
N LYS A 377 -42.85 -10.83 1.18
CA LYS A 377 -44.02 -11.73 1.22
C LYS A 377 -43.68 -13.19 0.92
N ASN A 378 -42.71 -13.43 0.04
CA ASN A 378 -42.23 -14.77 -0.31
C ASN A 378 -41.35 -15.42 0.79
N GLY A 379 -41.13 -14.76 1.92
CA GLY A 379 -40.32 -15.22 3.04
C GLY A 379 -38.82 -14.93 2.89
N LYS A 380 -38.37 -14.46 1.72
CA LYS A 380 -36.98 -14.04 1.50
C LYS A 380 -36.66 -12.83 2.38
N ARG A 381 -35.43 -12.79 2.91
CA ARG A 381 -34.91 -11.66 3.68
C ARG A 381 -33.77 -11.00 2.92
N VAL A 382 -33.89 -9.70 2.74
CA VAL A 382 -32.87 -8.84 2.11
C VAL A 382 -32.47 -7.74 3.09
N THR A 383 -31.34 -7.07 2.87
CA THR A 383 -30.88 -5.99 3.77
C THR A 383 -30.68 -4.68 3.01
N ILE A 384 -30.90 -3.58 3.73
CA ILE A 384 -30.53 -2.23 3.30
C ILE A 384 -29.02 -2.06 3.55
N THR A 385 -28.33 -1.43 2.61
CA THR A 385 -26.88 -1.17 2.66
C THR A 385 -26.52 0.24 2.21
N ASN A 386 -25.25 0.64 2.36
CA ASN A 386 -24.74 1.91 1.82
C ASN A 386 -24.93 2.00 0.30
N SER A 387 -24.74 0.91 -0.45
CA SER A 387 -25.01 0.90 -1.90
C SER A 387 -26.48 1.19 -2.21
N CYS A 388 -27.43 0.73 -1.37
CA CYS A 388 -28.84 1.08 -1.53
C CYS A 388 -29.06 2.59 -1.38
N ALA A 389 -28.50 3.19 -0.32
CA ALA A 389 -28.62 4.62 -0.05
C ALA A 389 -27.98 5.48 -1.16
N ALA A 390 -26.79 5.11 -1.63
CA ALA A 390 -26.09 5.83 -2.68
C ALA A 390 -26.82 5.79 -4.04
N ASN A 391 -27.41 4.64 -4.40
CA ASN A 391 -28.25 4.53 -5.60
C ASN A 391 -29.51 5.41 -5.50
N ILE A 392 -30.17 5.45 -4.33
CA ILE A 392 -31.37 6.29 -4.11
C ILE A 392 -31.06 7.78 -4.26
N LEU A 393 -29.89 8.22 -3.77
CA LEU A 393 -29.46 9.61 -3.84
C LEU A 393 -28.83 10.00 -5.19
N GLY A 394 -28.67 9.05 -6.12
CA GLY A 394 -28.13 9.31 -7.45
C GLY A 394 -26.61 9.47 -7.51
N TYR A 395 -25.87 9.04 -6.48
CA TYR A 395 -24.41 9.06 -6.49
C TYR A 395 -23.80 7.96 -7.36
N VAL A 396 -24.52 6.86 -7.55
CA VAL A 396 -24.09 5.70 -8.34
C VAL A 396 -24.68 5.81 -9.76
N LYS A 397 -23.82 5.76 -10.77
CA LYS A 397 -24.20 5.86 -12.19
C LYS A 397 -24.41 4.48 -12.79
N GLU A 398 -25.16 4.36 -13.88
CA GLU A 398 -25.42 3.09 -14.58
C GLU A 398 -24.16 2.33 -15.01
N THR A 399 -23.08 3.06 -15.28
CA THR A 399 -21.77 2.50 -15.65
C THR A 399 -20.99 1.94 -14.46
N ASP A 400 -21.40 2.26 -13.23
CA ASP A 400 -20.67 1.88 -12.04
C ASP A 400 -21.01 0.45 -11.63
N TYR A 401 -19.99 -0.29 -11.16
CA TYR A 401 -20.18 -1.67 -10.69
C TYR A 401 -21.24 -1.81 -9.59
N SER A 402 -21.41 -0.79 -8.74
CA SER A 402 -22.38 -0.80 -7.65
C SER A 402 -23.80 -0.35 -8.04
N TYR A 403 -24.05 -0.11 -9.33
CA TYR A 403 -25.36 0.27 -9.82
C TYR A 403 -26.35 -0.87 -9.67
N GLY A 404 -27.54 -0.56 -9.15
CA GLY A 404 -28.62 -1.53 -9.07
C GLY A 404 -29.98 -0.88 -9.21
N ASN A 405 -31.02 -1.64 -8.88
CA ASN A 405 -32.40 -1.22 -9.07
C ASN A 405 -32.80 -0.21 -7.98
N VAL A 406 -32.84 1.07 -8.34
CA VAL A 406 -33.18 2.19 -7.44
C VAL A 406 -34.57 2.01 -6.82
N GLU A 407 -35.56 1.56 -7.59
CA GLU A 407 -36.93 1.36 -7.10
C GLU A 407 -37.02 0.21 -6.08
N SER A 408 -36.21 -0.82 -6.27
CA SER A 408 -36.06 -1.93 -5.33
C SER A 408 -35.48 -1.44 -4.00
N ALA A 409 -34.42 -0.63 -4.07
CA ALA A 409 -33.86 0.02 -2.90
C ALA A 409 -34.88 0.92 -2.18
N LYS A 410 -35.63 1.75 -2.92
CA LYS A 410 -36.67 2.63 -2.33
C LYS A 410 -37.77 1.85 -1.63
N LYS A 411 -38.33 0.82 -2.27
CA LYS A 411 -39.39 -0.02 -1.68
C LYS A 411 -38.92 -0.71 -0.40
N CYS A 412 -37.72 -1.27 -0.41
CA CYS A 412 -37.14 -1.91 0.77
C CYS A 412 -36.75 -0.91 1.87
N MET A 413 -36.41 0.34 1.53
CA MET A 413 -36.05 1.36 2.51
C MET A 413 -37.26 2.06 3.14
N LYS A 414 -38.42 2.03 2.47
CA LYS A 414 -39.65 2.65 2.96
C LYS A 414 -40.07 2.22 4.38
N PRO A 415 -40.07 0.92 4.75
CA PRO A 415 -40.41 0.49 6.11
C PRO A 415 -39.47 1.06 7.17
N LEU A 416 -38.17 1.16 6.86
CA LEU A 416 -37.20 1.79 7.76
C LEU A 416 -37.44 3.31 7.86
N ALA A 417 -37.66 3.99 6.72
CA ALA A 417 -37.94 5.42 6.70
C ALA A 417 -39.21 5.76 7.51
N ASP A 418 -40.25 4.93 7.42
CA ASP A 418 -41.48 5.06 8.22
C ASP A 418 -41.22 4.86 9.72
N TYR A 419 -40.42 3.85 10.07
CA TYR A 419 -40.00 3.62 11.45
C TYR A 419 -39.24 4.82 12.04
N LEU A 420 -38.40 5.48 11.22
CA LEU A 420 -37.63 6.67 11.57
C LEU A 420 -38.41 7.99 11.45
N LYS A 421 -39.62 7.96 10.87
CA LYS A 421 -40.47 9.13 10.59
C LYS A 421 -39.81 10.18 9.68
N VAL A 422 -39.11 9.73 8.63
CA VAL A 422 -38.45 10.58 7.63
C VAL A 422 -38.80 10.11 6.21
N SER A 423 -38.44 10.88 5.17
CA SER A 423 -38.55 10.40 3.79
C SER A 423 -37.52 9.31 3.49
N VAL A 424 -37.71 8.59 2.39
CA VAL A 424 -36.75 7.56 1.94
C VAL A 424 -35.39 8.17 1.62
N GLU A 425 -35.37 9.34 0.99
CA GLU A 425 -34.16 10.08 0.64
C GLU A 425 -33.42 10.58 1.89
N GLU A 426 -34.16 11.03 2.90
CA GLU A 426 -33.56 11.46 4.16
C GLU A 426 -33.04 10.27 4.97
N CYS A 427 -33.73 9.12 4.94
CA CYS A 427 -33.21 7.87 5.49
C CYS A 427 -31.89 7.46 4.78
N ALA A 428 -31.84 7.52 3.45
CA ALA A 428 -30.63 7.26 2.68
C ALA A 428 -29.49 8.22 3.06
N ARG A 429 -29.78 9.52 3.22
CA ARG A 429 -28.79 10.52 3.64
C ARG A 429 -28.24 10.23 5.04
N GLN A 430 -29.09 9.83 5.98
CA GLN A 430 -28.66 9.44 7.33
C GLN A 430 -27.77 8.18 7.31
N ILE A 431 -28.08 7.20 6.46
CA ILE A 431 -27.27 5.98 6.29
C ILE A 431 -25.85 6.34 5.82
N LEU A 432 -25.72 7.12 4.74
CA LEU A 432 -24.40 7.57 4.28
C LEU A 432 -23.72 8.51 5.29
N GLY A 433 -24.49 9.32 6.02
CA GLY A 433 -24.00 10.14 7.13
C GLY A 433 -23.32 9.31 8.22
N LYS A 434 -23.89 8.17 8.61
CA LYS A 434 -23.26 7.25 9.57
C LYS A 434 -21.99 6.59 9.06
N ALA A 435 -21.91 6.32 7.76
CA ALA A 435 -20.66 5.89 7.17
C ALA A 435 -19.61 7.01 7.20
N PHE A 436 -19.99 8.23 6.82
CA PHE A 436 -19.14 9.42 6.82
C PHE A 436 -18.53 9.73 8.19
N GLU A 437 -19.31 9.64 9.28
CA GLU A 437 -18.84 9.83 10.67
C GLU A 437 -17.63 8.93 11.03
N LYS A 438 -17.46 7.79 10.36
CA LYS A 438 -16.32 6.87 10.55
C LYS A 438 -15.15 7.15 9.61
N ILE A 439 -15.43 7.74 8.46
CA ILE A 439 -14.49 7.98 7.37
C ILE A 439 -13.75 9.30 7.55
N GLU A 440 -14.47 10.39 7.82
CA GLU A 440 -13.92 11.74 7.94
C GLU A 440 -12.71 11.82 8.89
N PRO A 441 -12.75 11.26 10.12
CA PRO A 441 -11.62 11.37 11.04
C PRO A 441 -10.33 10.73 10.50
N VAL A 442 -10.46 9.70 9.65
CA VAL A 442 -9.32 9.02 9.05
C VAL A 442 -8.70 9.89 7.96
N ILE A 443 -9.52 10.49 7.09
CA ILE A 443 -9.06 11.39 6.02
C ILE A 443 -8.36 12.60 6.65
N THR A 444 -9.00 13.24 7.63
CA THR A 444 -8.43 14.41 8.34
C THR A 444 -7.10 14.07 9.01
N ARG A 445 -7.02 12.94 9.72
CA ARG A 445 -5.78 12.51 10.36
C ARG A 445 -4.65 12.26 9.34
N PHE A 446 -4.96 11.71 8.17
CA PHE A 446 -3.95 11.52 7.12
C PHE A 446 -3.49 12.85 6.53
N ALA A 447 -4.42 13.77 6.25
CA ALA A 447 -4.09 15.10 5.77
C ALA A 447 -3.16 15.83 6.75
N GLU A 448 -3.47 15.80 8.04
CA GLU A 448 -2.64 16.39 9.10
C GLU A 448 -1.28 15.71 9.22
N LYS A 449 -1.26 14.36 9.33
CA LYS A 449 -0.03 13.58 9.50
C LYS A 449 0.96 13.81 8.36
N TYR A 450 0.46 13.85 7.13
CA TYR A 450 1.28 14.00 5.93
C TYR A 450 1.38 15.43 5.42
N LYS A 451 0.82 16.41 6.15
CA LYS A 451 0.82 17.83 5.80
C LYS A 451 0.34 18.06 4.36
N ILE A 452 -0.80 17.46 4.02
CA ILE A 452 -1.45 17.67 2.73
C ILE A 452 -2.43 18.82 2.90
N GLU A 453 -2.22 19.88 2.14
CA GLU A 453 -3.08 21.07 2.15
C GLU A 453 -4.50 20.70 1.70
N HIS A 454 -5.53 21.22 2.38
CA HIS A 454 -6.91 20.82 2.16
C HIS A 454 -7.40 21.01 0.71
N ASP A 455 -7.00 22.11 0.06
CA ASP A 455 -7.33 22.40 -1.34
C ASP A 455 -6.60 21.50 -2.34
N GLN A 456 -5.59 20.75 -1.89
CA GLN A 456 -4.87 19.75 -2.67
C GLN A 456 -5.38 18.32 -2.46
N ILE A 457 -6.27 18.09 -1.47
CA ILE A 457 -6.79 16.74 -1.23
C ILE A 457 -7.76 16.37 -2.35
N SER A 458 -7.38 15.36 -3.12
CA SER A 458 -8.27 14.65 -4.03
C SER A 458 -8.54 13.25 -3.49
N LEU A 459 -9.82 12.85 -3.45
CA LEU A 459 -10.19 11.49 -3.06
C LEU A 459 -10.16 10.58 -4.28
N VAL A 460 -9.31 9.56 -4.26
CA VAL A 460 -9.18 8.60 -5.35
C VAL A 460 -9.91 7.33 -4.96
N GLY A 461 -11.13 7.17 -5.48
CA GLY A 461 -12.00 6.05 -5.17
C GLY A 461 -11.74 4.84 -6.04
N VAL A 462 -11.52 3.70 -5.41
CA VAL A 462 -11.33 2.44 -6.12
C VAL A 462 -12.09 1.28 -5.47
N GLY A 463 -12.13 0.13 -6.15
CA GLY A 463 -12.95 -1.01 -5.74
C GLY A 463 -14.40 -0.87 -6.21
N GLY A 464 -15.10 -2.00 -6.32
CA GLY A 464 -16.46 -2.05 -6.85
C GLY A 464 -17.49 -1.26 -6.03
N GLY A 465 -17.19 -0.91 -4.78
CA GLY A 465 -18.05 -0.10 -3.92
C GLY A 465 -17.71 1.39 -3.90
N ALA A 466 -16.74 1.88 -4.68
CA ALA A 466 -16.24 3.26 -4.59
C ALA A 466 -17.37 4.29 -4.66
N SER A 467 -18.24 4.18 -5.67
CA SER A 467 -19.38 5.08 -5.88
C SER A 467 -20.41 5.04 -4.75
N SER A 468 -20.38 4.00 -3.90
CA SER A 468 -21.33 3.88 -2.77
C SER A 468 -20.99 4.79 -1.59
N LEU A 469 -19.76 5.29 -1.46
CA LEU A 469 -19.31 6.09 -0.30
C LEU A 469 -18.53 7.35 -0.69
N LEU A 470 -17.72 7.27 -1.74
CA LEU A 470 -16.77 8.33 -2.10
C LEU A 470 -17.45 9.63 -2.53
N PRO A 471 -18.47 9.64 -3.43
CA PRO A 471 -19.07 10.90 -3.88
C PRO A 471 -19.73 11.68 -2.74
N PHE A 472 -20.47 10.99 -1.86
CA PHE A 472 -21.09 11.61 -0.69
C PHE A 472 -20.05 12.18 0.28
N THR A 473 -18.96 11.43 0.51
CA THR A 473 -17.85 11.87 1.37
C THR A 473 -17.17 13.12 0.80
N ALA A 474 -16.89 13.12 -0.50
CA ALA A 474 -16.28 14.25 -1.21
C ALA A 474 -17.17 15.49 -1.14
N GLU A 475 -18.48 15.35 -1.39
CA GLU A 475 -19.45 16.45 -1.27
C GLU A 475 -19.47 17.02 0.15
N LYS A 476 -19.51 16.16 1.18
CA LYS A 476 -19.55 16.58 2.59
C LYS A 476 -18.30 17.34 3.03
N MET A 477 -17.14 17.00 2.47
CA MET A 477 -15.86 17.64 2.79
C MET A 477 -15.52 18.80 1.85
N GLY A 478 -16.29 19.02 0.77
CA GLY A 478 -15.95 20.00 -0.27
C GLY A 478 -14.67 19.65 -1.03
N LEU A 479 -14.42 18.36 -1.25
CA LEU A 479 -13.21 17.84 -1.91
C LEU A 479 -13.50 17.38 -3.34
N ASN A 480 -12.46 17.42 -4.17
CA ASN A 480 -12.49 16.77 -5.47
C ASN A 480 -12.38 15.26 -5.31
N TYR A 481 -12.96 14.51 -6.24
CA TYR A 481 -12.81 13.07 -6.30
C TYR A 481 -12.69 12.55 -7.72
N SER A 482 -12.09 11.37 -7.86
CA SER A 482 -12.07 10.60 -9.09
C SER A 482 -12.39 9.14 -8.81
N ILE A 483 -13.17 8.52 -9.70
CA ILE A 483 -13.40 7.07 -9.76
C ILE A 483 -13.06 6.66 -11.18
N PRO A 484 -12.06 5.81 -11.39
CA PRO A 484 -11.62 5.49 -12.74
C PRO A 484 -12.47 4.41 -13.42
N ALA A 485 -12.32 4.31 -14.73
CA ALA A 485 -12.68 3.08 -15.43
C ALA A 485 -11.89 1.91 -14.84
N TYR A 486 -12.52 0.75 -14.72
CA TYR A 486 -11.90 -0.47 -14.16
C TYR A 486 -11.51 -0.37 -12.67
N ALA A 487 -12.14 0.55 -11.91
CA ALA A 487 -11.94 0.68 -10.46
C ALA A 487 -12.09 -0.66 -9.72
N GLU A 488 -12.92 -1.56 -10.24
CA GLU A 488 -13.17 -2.89 -9.70
C GLU A 488 -12.01 -3.87 -9.88
N VAL A 489 -11.09 -3.68 -10.83
CA VAL A 489 -9.88 -4.50 -11.04
C VAL A 489 -8.58 -3.73 -10.84
N ILE A 490 -8.63 -2.54 -10.21
CA ILE A 490 -7.46 -1.67 -10.03
C ILE A 490 -6.31 -2.35 -9.27
N SER A 491 -6.63 -3.27 -8.35
CA SER A 491 -5.64 -4.02 -7.60
C SER A 491 -4.80 -4.86 -8.55
N SER A 492 -5.43 -5.65 -9.41
CA SER A 492 -4.77 -6.44 -10.46
C SER A 492 -3.96 -5.56 -11.43
N ILE A 493 -4.47 -4.36 -11.79
CA ILE A 493 -3.70 -3.40 -12.59
C ILE A 493 -2.43 -2.97 -11.85
N GLY A 494 -2.55 -2.60 -10.57
CA GLY A 494 -1.42 -2.21 -9.75
C GLY A 494 -0.41 -3.33 -9.55
N VAL A 495 -0.85 -4.58 -9.42
CA VAL A 495 0.03 -5.75 -9.40
C VAL A 495 0.80 -5.86 -10.72
N ALA A 496 0.14 -5.71 -11.86
CA ALA A 496 0.77 -5.80 -13.19
C ALA A 496 1.79 -4.66 -13.43
N LEU A 497 1.54 -3.48 -12.87
CA LEU A 497 2.38 -2.28 -13.02
C LEU A 497 3.40 -2.11 -11.89
N ALA A 498 3.43 -3.01 -10.90
CA ALA A 498 4.31 -2.87 -9.75
C ALA A 498 5.80 -3.02 -10.15
N MET A 499 6.63 -2.22 -9.49
CA MET A 499 8.08 -2.20 -9.68
C MET A 499 8.78 -2.94 -8.54
N VAL A 500 9.99 -3.42 -8.81
CA VAL A 500 10.87 -3.94 -7.76
C VAL A 500 11.21 -2.78 -6.83
N ARG A 501 11.04 -3.01 -5.53
CA ARG A 501 11.38 -2.07 -4.47
C ARG A 501 12.27 -2.76 -3.46
N ASP A 502 13.33 -2.10 -3.00
CA ASP A 502 14.01 -2.50 -1.77
C ASP A 502 14.41 -1.28 -0.94
N VAL A 503 14.56 -1.48 0.36
CA VAL A 503 14.82 -0.41 1.32
C VAL A 503 15.95 -0.84 2.24
N VAL A 504 16.97 0.00 2.34
CA VAL A 504 18.07 -0.15 3.30
C VAL A 504 17.97 0.95 4.33
N GLU A 505 17.98 0.58 5.61
CA GLU A 505 17.92 1.53 6.73
C GLU A 505 19.09 1.30 7.67
N ARG A 506 19.76 2.38 8.07
CA ARG A 506 20.84 2.34 9.06
C ARG A 506 20.77 3.55 9.99
N VAL A 507 21.23 3.38 11.22
CA VAL A 507 21.45 4.51 12.13
C VAL A 507 22.87 5.02 11.92
N ILE A 508 23.00 6.19 11.30
CA ILE A 508 24.26 6.85 10.96
C ILE A 508 24.24 8.26 11.56
N PRO A 509 24.87 8.47 12.73
CA PRO A 509 24.99 9.81 13.31
C PRO A 509 25.80 10.72 12.38
N ASN A 510 25.23 11.84 11.97
CA ASN A 510 25.87 12.82 11.08
C ASN A 510 26.44 12.19 9.79
N PRO A 511 25.58 11.69 8.88
CA PRO A 511 26.01 10.94 7.71
C PRO A 511 26.89 11.79 6.78
N THR A 512 28.01 11.21 6.34
CA THR A 512 28.90 11.80 5.33
C THR A 512 28.43 11.46 3.91
N SER A 513 28.95 12.14 2.89
CA SER A 513 28.68 11.79 1.49
C SER A 513 29.11 10.36 1.13
N GLU A 514 30.15 9.83 1.79
CA GLU A 514 30.60 8.44 1.61
C GLU A 514 29.57 7.46 2.18
N ASP A 515 29.06 7.71 3.39
CA ASP A 515 27.99 6.90 4.01
C ASP A 515 26.74 6.85 3.13
N ILE A 516 26.33 8.01 2.60
CA ILE A 516 25.18 8.12 1.68
C ILE A 516 25.43 7.34 0.39
N THR A 517 26.65 7.38 -0.14
CA THR A 517 27.02 6.65 -1.36
C THR A 517 27.01 5.13 -1.14
N GLU A 518 27.53 4.66 0.01
CA GLU A 518 27.53 3.24 0.36
C GLU A 518 26.11 2.68 0.50
N ILE A 519 25.24 3.37 1.24
CA ILE A 519 23.86 2.91 1.45
C ILE A 519 23.06 2.96 0.14
N LYS A 520 23.29 3.96 -0.73
CA LYS A 520 22.71 3.99 -2.10
C LYS A 520 23.13 2.77 -2.91
N LYS A 521 24.42 2.43 -2.90
CA LYS A 521 24.97 1.29 -3.63
C LYS A 521 24.41 -0.04 -3.12
N GLU A 522 24.26 -0.20 -1.81
CA GLU A 522 23.64 -1.38 -1.21
C GLU A 522 22.18 -1.53 -1.65
N ALA A 523 21.38 -0.46 -1.54
CA ALA A 523 19.97 -0.48 -1.95
C ALA A 523 19.81 -0.83 -3.44
N LYS A 524 20.65 -0.23 -4.31
CA LYS A 524 20.68 -0.57 -5.74
C LYS A 524 21.03 -2.04 -5.97
N THR A 525 22.04 -2.56 -5.27
CA THR A 525 22.47 -3.98 -5.39
C THR A 525 21.35 -4.94 -4.99
N LEU A 526 20.61 -4.61 -3.92
CA LEU A 526 19.45 -5.41 -3.49
C LEU A 526 18.31 -5.35 -4.51
N ALA A 527 18.00 -4.18 -5.07
CA ALA A 527 16.99 -4.08 -6.12
C ALA A 527 17.36 -4.94 -7.35
N ILE A 528 18.63 -4.92 -7.80
CA ILE A 528 19.11 -5.77 -8.90
C ILE A 528 18.93 -7.25 -8.56
N LYS A 529 19.34 -7.64 -7.34
CA LYS A 529 19.21 -9.01 -6.87
C LYS A 529 17.75 -9.49 -6.86
N ASN A 530 16.81 -8.58 -6.59
CA ASN A 530 15.38 -8.86 -6.59
C ASN A 530 14.74 -8.77 -7.98
N GLY A 531 15.55 -8.67 -9.04
CA GLY A 531 15.11 -8.73 -10.44
C GLY A 531 15.06 -7.40 -11.17
N ALA A 532 15.45 -6.27 -10.55
CA ALA A 532 15.46 -4.99 -11.24
C ALA A 532 16.60 -4.87 -12.25
N THR A 533 16.36 -4.21 -13.37
CA THR A 533 17.39 -3.90 -14.36
C THR A 533 18.27 -2.73 -13.86
N PRO A 534 19.61 -2.83 -13.90
CA PRO A 534 20.49 -1.81 -13.32
C PRO A 534 20.27 -0.38 -13.81
N GLU A 535 19.78 -0.23 -15.04
CA GLU A 535 19.53 1.03 -15.74
C GLU A 535 18.20 1.67 -15.33
N SER A 536 17.24 0.88 -14.85
CA SER A 536 15.92 1.39 -14.42
C SER A 536 15.88 1.85 -12.96
N ILE A 537 16.94 1.59 -12.19
CA ILE A 537 16.93 1.79 -10.74
C ILE A 537 17.16 3.26 -10.37
N GLU A 538 16.18 3.83 -9.70
CA GLU A 538 16.27 5.10 -8.99
C GLU A 538 16.44 4.85 -7.49
N VAL A 539 17.33 5.61 -6.83
CA VAL A 539 17.53 5.51 -5.38
C VAL A 539 17.29 6.86 -4.73
N GLN A 540 16.32 6.91 -3.81
CA GLN A 540 16.04 8.07 -2.98
C GLN A 540 16.68 7.89 -1.60
N ILE A 541 17.15 9.00 -1.02
CA ILE A 541 17.65 9.05 0.35
C ILE A 541 16.72 9.89 1.21
N GLU A 542 16.36 9.34 2.36
CA GLU A 542 15.66 10.06 3.43
C GLU A 542 16.54 10.03 4.68
N VAL A 543 16.67 11.16 5.37
CA VAL A 543 17.43 11.25 6.62
C VAL A 543 16.50 11.77 7.71
N ASP A 544 16.29 10.95 8.74
CA ASP A 544 15.62 11.36 9.96
C ASP A 544 16.68 11.88 10.96
N PRO A 545 16.72 13.21 11.19
CA PRO A 545 17.69 13.83 12.08
C PRO A 545 17.48 13.45 13.55
N GLN A 546 16.23 13.16 13.96
CA GLN A 546 15.90 12.87 15.36
C GLN A 546 16.41 11.50 15.78
N THR A 547 16.33 10.53 14.86
CA THR A 547 16.77 9.15 15.11
C THR A 547 18.13 8.85 14.50
N SER A 548 18.74 9.81 13.79
CA SER A 548 19.93 9.61 12.95
C SER A 548 19.75 8.44 11.95
N LYS A 549 18.51 8.17 11.52
CA LYS A 549 18.21 7.09 10.60
C LYS A 549 18.38 7.58 9.17
N VAL A 550 19.17 6.86 8.39
CA VAL A 550 19.30 7.05 6.94
C VAL A 550 18.58 5.89 6.25
N THR A 551 17.66 6.23 5.36
CA THR A 551 16.87 5.29 4.57
C THR A 551 17.21 5.49 3.09
N ALA A 552 17.65 4.43 2.42
CA ALA A 552 17.81 4.39 0.96
C ALA A 552 16.71 3.52 0.35
N ILE A 553 15.89 4.11 -0.51
CA ILE A 553 14.76 3.44 -1.17
C ILE A 553 15.12 3.28 -2.65
N ALA A 554 15.33 2.04 -3.09
CA ALA A 554 15.58 1.71 -4.49
C ALA A 554 14.28 1.22 -5.17
N LEU A 555 13.96 1.78 -6.34
CA LEU A 555 12.83 1.40 -7.19
C LEU A 555 13.35 1.11 -8.60
N GLY A 556 12.95 0.01 -9.22
CA GLY A 556 13.33 -0.33 -10.60
C GLY A 556 12.38 -1.33 -11.28
N SER A 557 12.41 -1.38 -12.61
CA SER A 557 11.62 -2.32 -13.42
C SER A 557 12.37 -3.64 -13.63
N THR A 558 11.63 -4.72 -13.91
CA THR A 558 12.22 -6.05 -14.21
C THR A 558 12.72 -6.21 -15.65
N GLU A 559 12.52 -5.19 -16.49
CA GLU A 559 12.75 -5.27 -17.94
C GLU A 559 13.63 -4.11 -18.43
N VAL A 560 14.35 -4.34 -19.53
CA VAL A 560 15.44 -3.46 -20.03
C VAL A 560 14.92 -2.31 -20.90
N GLN A 561 13.62 -2.22 -21.18
CA GLN A 561 13.11 -1.02 -21.84
C GLN A 561 13.08 0.13 -20.84
N THR A 562 13.95 1.10 -21.12
CA THR A 562 13.91 2.47 -20.61
C THR A 562 12.47 2.85 -20.37
N THR A 563 12.18 3.21 -19.13
CA THR A 563 10.93 3.73 -18.59
C THR A 563 10.27 4.71 -19.57
N ASP A 564 9.55 4.21 -20.58
CA ASP A 564 8.71 4.98 -21.51
C ASP A 564 7.36 4.30 -21.61
N LEU A 565 6.83 4.11 -20.41
CA LEU A 565 5.66 3.31 -20.11
C LEU A 565 4.36 4.04 -20.48
N LEU A 566 4.37 5.36 -20.70
CA LEU A 566 3.17 6.14 -21.00
C LEU A 566 3.42 7.07 -22.19
N LYS A 567 2.41 7.20 -23.05
CA LYS A 567 2.41 8.15 -24.18
C LYS A 567 2.84 9.54 -23.68
N GLU A 568 3.74 10.19 -24.42
CA GLU A 568 4.14 11.56 -24.15
C GLU A 568 2.92 12.49 -24.19
N CYS A 569 2.76 13.20 -23.08
CA CYS A 569 1.84 14.29 -22.83
C CYS A 569 2.42 15.56 -23.45
N ASP A 570 1.67 16.17 -24.36
CA ASP A 570 2.05 17.47 -24.91
C ASP A 570 1.78 18.60 -23.90
N GLU A 571 2.18 19.83 -24.24
CA GLU A 571 2.00 20.97 -23.34
C GLU A 571 0.51 21.27 -23.07
N GLU A 572 -0.37 21.02 -24.04
CA GLU A 572 -1.81 21.31 -23.92
C GLU A 572 -2.45 20.35 -22.91
N GLU A 573 -2.18 19.04 -23.04
CA GLU A 573 -2.61 18.04 -22.08
C GLU A 573 -1.99 18.31 -20.69
N ALA A 574 -0.70 18.65 -20.63
CA ALA A 574 -0.03 18.97 -19.36
C ALA A 574 -0.63 20.20 -18.68
N ARG A 575 -0.97 21.24 -19.45
CA ARG A 575 -1.62 22.46 -18.96
C ARG A 575 -3.00 22.16 -18.40
N LYS A 576 -3.79 21.34 -19.07
CA LYS A 576 -5.11 20.89 -18.59
C LYS A 576 -5.01 20.14 -17.26
N LEU A 577 -4.05 19.24 -17.13
CA LEU A 577 -3.79 18.50 -15.89
C LEU A 577 -3.35 19.43 -14.74
N ALA A 578 -2.45 20.37 -15.02
CA ALA A 578 -2.01 21.37 -14.05
C ALA A 578 -3.18 22.29 -13.61
N ALA A 579 -4.00 22.76 -14.56
CA ALA A 579 -5.13 23.64 -14.29
C ALA A 579 -6.20 22.96 -13.43
N ALA A 580 -6.53 21.70 -13.76
CA ALA A 580 -7.43 20.88 -12.94
C ALA A 580 -6.90 20.69 -11.51
N SER A 581 -5.59 20.42 -11.35
CA SER A 581 -4.94 20.29 -10.03
C SER A 581 -4.90 21.59 -9.22
N MET A 582 -4.81 22.75 -9.89
CA MET A 582 -4.88 24.07 -9.24
C MET A 582 -6.33 24.55 -9.01
N ASN A 583 -7.32 23.84 -9.55
CA ASN A 583 -8.71 24.29 -9.66
C ASN A 583 -8.79 25.71 -10.25
N LEU A 584 -8.20 25.86 -11.43
CA LEU A 584 -8.12 27.09 -12.22
C LEU A 584 -8.45 26.78 -13.69
N SER A 585 -8.75 27.80 -14.48
CA SER A 585 -8.83 27.69 -15.94
C SER A 585 -7.45 27.58 -16.56
N GLU A 586 -7.33 26.88 -17.69
CA GLU A 586 -6.06 26.69 -18.41
C GLU A 586 -5.37 28.02 -18.78
N ASP A 587 -6.16 29.05 -19.10
CA ASP A 587 -5.69 30.40 -19.43
C ASP A 587 -5.07 31.16 -18.24
N ALA A 588 -5.33 30.72 -17.01
CA ALA A 588 -4.76 31.34 -15.81
C ALA A 588 -3.33 30.85 -15.53
N LEU A 589 -2.88 29.79 -16.20
CA LEU A 589 -1.58 29.18 -15.98
C LEU A 589 -0.54 29.74 -16.95
N LYS A 590 0.67 29.95 -16.43
CA LYS A 590 1.85 30.28 -17.23
C LYS A 590 2.82 29.11 -17.23
N CYS A 591 3.22 28.62 -18.41
CA CYS A 591 4.33 27.67 -18.52
C CYS A 591 5.64 28.47 -18.44
N THR A 592 6.42 28.31 -17.38
CA THR A 592 7.65 29.08 -17.13
C THR A 592 8.92 28.31 -17.48
N ILE A 593 8.90 26.99 -17.37
CA ILE A 593 10.00 26.12 -17.78
C ILE A 593 9.43 24.98 -18.63
N GLN A 594 10.05 24.75 -19.78
CA GLN A 594 9.76 23.63 -20.66
C GLN A 594 11.09 23.13 -21.24
N ASN A 595 11.39 21.86 -21.00
CA ASN A 595 12.49 21.16 -21.64
C ASN A 595 12.00 19.79 -22.13
N ASP A 596 12.91 18.92 -22.56
CA ASP A 596 12.58 17.59 -23.11
C ASP A 596 12.01 16.63 -22.05
N ILE A 597 12.01 17.02 -20.77
CA ILE A 597 11.69 16.15 -19.64
C ILE A 597 10.50 16.67 -18.83
N PHE A 598 10.43 17.98 -18.61
CA PHE A 598 9.51 18.60 -17.67
C PHE A 598 8.76 19.80 -18.26
N TYR A 599 7.58 20.03 -17.70
CA TYR A 599 6.81 21.27 -17.78
C TYR A 599 6.66 21.86 -16.38
N VAL A 600 6.84 23.17 -16.23
CA VAL A 600 6.54 23.89 -14.98
C VAL A 600 5.48 24.94 -15.27
N PHE A 601 4.33 24.78 -14.60
CA PHE A 601 3.23 25.73 -14.65
C PHE A 601 3.10 26.51 -13.35
N GLU A 602 2.88 27.80 -13.48
CA GLU A 602 2.75 28.77 -12.40
C GLU A 602 1.41 29.50 -12.49
N ALA A 603 0.79 29.77 -11.35
CA ALA A 603 -0.40 30.64 -11.26
C ALA A 603 -0.51 31.30 -9.88
N ASP A 604 -0.91 32.57 -9.86
CA ASP A 604 -1.18 33.28 -8.61
C ASP A 604 -2.62 33.04 -8.16
N LYS A 605 -2.79 32.55 -6.92
CA LYS A 605 -4.11 32.31 -6.32
C LYS A 605 -4.07 32.60 -4.82
N ASN A 606 -5.02 33.41 -4.34
CA ASN A 606 -5.15 33.77 -2.91
C ASN A 606 -3.84 34.27 -2.27
N GLU A 607 -3.14 35.19 -2.94
CA GLU A 607 -1.84 35.76 -2.51
C GLU A 607 -0.66 34.76 -2.48
N LYS A 608 -0.83 33.55 -3.01
CA LYS A 608 0.22 32.54 -3.11
C LYS A 608 0.59 32.25 -4.56
N HIS A 609 1.85 31.89 -4.77
CA HIS A 609 2.37 31.53 -6.09
C HIS A 609 2.38 30.01 -6.26
N GLN A 610 1.32 29.47 -6.87
CA GLN A 610 1.18 28.03 -7.04
C GLN A 610 2.10 27.52 -8.14
N VAL A 611 2.78 26.40 -7.90
CA VAL A 611 3.66 25.74 -8.87
C VAL A 611 3.25 24.28 -9.05
N ARG A 612 3.18 23.83 -10.30
CA ARG A 612 3.05 22.42 -10.69
C ARG A 612 4.18 22.06 -11.63
N LEU A 613 4.99 21.07 -11.24
CA LEU A 613 6.00 20.47 -12.12
C LEU A 613 5.46 19.13 -12.62
N LEU A 614 5.34 18.99 -13.93
CA LEU A 614 4.88 17.77 -14.60
C LEU A 614 6.01 17.16 -15.42
N ASP A 615 6.07 15.83 -15.47
CA ASP A 615 6.91 15.14 -16.46
C ASP A 615 6.21 15.07 -17.83
N LYS A 616 6.94 14.67 -18.87
CA LYS A 616 6.38 14.39 -20.21
C LYS A 616 5.33 13.29 -20.24
N LYS A 617 5.02 12.62 -19.14
CA LYS A 617 3.97 11.61 -19.07
C LYS A 617 2.70 12.14 -18.41
N GLY A 618 2.68 13.43 -18.05
CA GLY A 618 1.55 14.07 -17.40
C GLY A 618 1.44 13.76 -15.90
N PHE A 619 2.47 13.18 -15.26
CA PHE A 619 2.49 13.10 -13.81
C PHE A 619 2.93 14.42 -13.21
N ILE A 620 2.10 14.97 -12.34
CA ILE A 620 2.50 16.07 -11.46
C ILE A 620 3.51 15.50 -10.46
N LYS A 621 4.78 15.85 -10.57
CA LYS A 621 5.85 15.41 -9.65
C LYS A 621 6.00 16.33 -8.44
N VAL A 622 5.73 17.62 -8.63
CA VAL A 622 5.75 18.61 -7.54
C VAL A 622 4.47 19.44 -7.60
N GLN A 623 3.81 19.56 -6.46
CA GLN A 623 2.58 20.32 -6.28
C GLN A 623 2.66 21.18 -5.02
N ARG A 624 2.73 22.50 -5.20
CA ARG A 624 2.86 23.48 -4.10
C ARG A 624 1.95 24.68 -4.29
N SER A 625 1.37 25.17 -3.21
CA SER A 625 0.54 26.37 -3.20
C SER A 625 1.35 27.66 -3.18
N ASP A 626 2.54 27.66 -2.56
CA ASP A 626 3.45 28.81 -2.52
C ASP A 626 4.90 28.36 -2.76
N ALA A 627 5.39 28.55 -3.99
CA ALA A 627 6.69 28.08 -4.42
C ALA A 627 7.30 28.94 -5.53
N LYS A 628 8.51 28.58 -5.95
CA LYS A 628 9.23 29.17 -7.09
C LYS A 628 10.10 28.11 -7.73
N ALA A 629 10.19 28.11 -9.05
CA ALA A 629 11.09 27.25 -9.81
C ALA A 629 12.10 28.09 -10.58
N VAL A 630 13.33 27.59 -10.69
CA VAL A 630 14.40 28.17 -11.52
C VAL A 630 15.12 27.08 -12.29
N GLU A 631 15.48 27.37 -13.55
CA GLU A 631 16.39 26.54 -14.34
C GLU A 631 17.81 27.12 -14.26
N VAL A 632 18.79 26.31 -13.85
CA VAL A 632 20.19 26.72 -13.72
C VAL A 632 21.12 25.66 -14.31
N LYS A 633 22.41 25.98 -14.51
CA LYS A 633 23.41 24.97 -14.86
C LYS A 633 23.79 24.14 -13.65
N ALA A 634 24.14 22.88 -13.88
CA ALA A 634 24.63 21.99 -12.84
C ALA A 634 25.86 22.56 -12.12
N ALA A 635 26.73 23.31 -12.81
CA ALA A 635 27.87 23.99 -12.16
C ALA A 635 27.46 25.03 -11.09
N ASP A 636 26.28 25.62 -11.20
CA ASP A 636 25.81 26.73 -10.37
C ASP A 636 24.83 26.28 -9.27
N TRP A 637 24.67 24.96 -9.07
CA TRP A 637 23.66 24.38 -8.21
C TRP A 637 23.74 24.87 -6.75
N GLU A 638 24.95 24.97 -6.18
CA GLU A 638 25.13 25.40 -4.79
C GLU A 638 24.65 26.84 -4.58
N ALA A 639 24.99 27.73 -5.51
CA ALA A 639 24.60 29.13 -5.46
C ALA A 639 23.08 29.29 -5.62
N ALA A 640 22.47 28.48 -6.49
CA ALA A 640 21.02 28.44 -6.66
C ALA A 640 20.31 27.96 -5.39
N VAL A 641 20.84 26.92 -4.74
CA VAL A 641 20.31 26.40 -3.45
C VAL A 641 20.42 27.45 -2.35
N ASP A 642 21.56 28.13 -2.23
CA ASP A 642 21.73 29.21 -1.23
C ASP A 642 20.74 30.36 -1.44
N ALA A 643 20.55 30.78 -2.69
CA ALA A 643 19.62 31.84 -3.04
C ALA A 643 18.16 31.43 -2.77
N MET A 644 17.77 30.22 -3.19
CA MET A 644 16.42 29.70 -2.99
C MET A 644 16.11 29.49 -1.51
N TRP A 645 17.06 28.95 -0.75
CA TRP A 645 16.93 28.75 0.70
C TRP A 645 16.65 30.08 1.41
N LYS A 646 17.43 31.12 1.09
CA LYS A 646 17.27 32.46 1.68
C LYS A 646 15.95 33.13 1.29
N ASP A 647 15.50 32.99 0.04
CA ASP A 647 14.26 33.59 -0.48
C ASP A 647 13.01 32.97 0.17
N MET A 648 13.08 31.67 0.47
CA MET A 648 11.94 30.89 0.96
C MET A 648 11.92 30.66 2.47
N LEU A 649 12.99 31.00 3.19
CA LEU A 649 13.06 30.87 4.65
C LEU A 649 12.02 31.78 5.33
N VAL A 650 11.15 31.20 6.15
CA VAL A 650 10.13 31.95 6.89
C VAL A 650 10.44 31.95 8.38
N TYR A 651 10.45 33.14 8.98
CA TYR A 651 10.53 33.30 10.43
C TYR A 651 9.11 33.44 11.01
N LYS A 652 8.67 32.46 11.80
CA LYS A 652 7.35 32.52 12.48
C LYS A 652 7.48 32.08 13.94
N ALA A 653 7.11 32.98 14.86
CA ALA A 653 7.11 32.74 16.31
C ALA A 653 8.44 32.18 16.86
N GLU A 654 9.57 32.81 16.49
CA GLU A 654 10.93 32.45 16.95
C GLU A 654 11.44 31.07 16.52
N MET A 655 10.74 30.37 15.62
CA MET A 655 11.24 29.16 14.97
C MET A 655 11.56 29.45 13.50
N GLU A 656 12.77 29.05 13.08
CA GLU A 656 13.13 28.99 11.66
C GLU A 656 12.32 27.88 10.99
N ARG A 657 11.60 28.22 9.92
CA ARG A 657 10.99 27.23 9.04
C ARG A 657 11.82 27.12 7.79
N THR A 658 12.55 26.01 7.70
CA THR A 658 13.32 25.67 6.52
C THR A 658 12.37 25.44 5.34
N PRO A 659 12.76 25.89 4.13
CA PRO A 659 11.95 25.66 2.94
C PRO A 659 12.06 24.21 2.47
N ASP A 660 11.04 23.76 1.76
CA ASP A 660 11.11 22.49 1.06
C ASP A 660 11.74 22.71 -0.31
N LEU A 661 12.75 21.90 -0.64
CA LEU A 661 13.50 22.00 -1.89
C LEU A 661 13.39 20.72 -2.70
N TYR A 662 13.26 20.89 -4.02
CA TYR A 662 13.17 19.81 -4.99
C TYR A 662 14.22 20.05 -6.08
N LEU A 663 15.02 19.04 -6.39
CA LEU A 663 16.00 19.06 -7.47
C LEU A 663 15.51 18.16 -8.60
N CYS A 664 15.44 18.70 -9.81
CA CYS A 664 15.14 17.93 -11.01
C CYS A 664 16.39 17.84 -11.90
N ILE A 665 16.89 16.63 -12.11
CA ILE A 665 18.16 16.32 -12.76
C ILE A 665 18.07 14.96 -13.48
N GLU A 666 18.55 14.86 -14.73
CA GLU A 666 18.50 13.62 -15.54
C GLU A 666 17.13 12.91 -15.57
N GLY A 667 16.00 13.63 -15.63
CA GLY A 667 14.67 12.98 -15.60
C GLY A 667 14.10 12.67 -14.22
N LYS A 668 14.91 12.79 -13.17
CA LYS A 668 14.53 12.48 -11.79
C LYS A 668 14.00 13.74 -11.11
N VAL A 669 13.08 13.56 -10.15
CA VAL A 669 12.67 14.60 -9.21
C VAL A 669 13.00 14.12 -7.80
N LEU A 670 13.96 14.79 -7.18
CA LEU A 670 14.49 14.48 -5.86
C LEU A 670 13.88 15.45 -4.85
N ASP A 671 13.18 14.90 -3.88
CA ASP A 671 12.48 15.63 -2.81
C ASP A 671 13.38 15.70 -1.57
N TYR A 672 13.75 16.93 -1.19
CA TYR A 672 14.53 17.23 0.01
C TYR A 672 13.71 17.99 1.07
N ALA A 673 12.38 17.93 0.98
CA ALA A 673 11.49 18.43 2.02
C ALA A 673 11.87 17.84 3.38
N ASN A 674 11.74 18.67 4.44
CA ASN A 674 12.10 18.34 5.83
C ASN A 674 13.61 18.24 6.14
N THR A 675 14.51 18.68 5.25
CA THR A 675 15.93 18.80 5.62
C THR A 675 16.13 19.90 6.67
N VAL A 676 16.91 19.60 7.71
CA VAL A 676 17.01 20.45 8.92
C VAL A 676 17.94 21.63 8.73
N SER A 677 18.98 21.48 7.91
CA SER A 677 19.96 22.53 7.68
C SER A 677 20.41 22.57 6.22
N LEU A 678 20.82 23.77 5.80
CA LEU A 678 21.38 24.02 4.48
C LEU A 678 22.66 23.20 4.24
N GLU A 679 23.51 23.03 5.26
CA GLU A 679 24.73 22.21 5.16
C GLU A 679 24.41 20.75 4.89
N GLN A 680 23.48 20.16 5.65
CA GLN A 680 23.06 18.77 5.46
C GLN A 680 22.42 18.59 4.08
N LEU A 681 21.59 19.53 3.65
CA LEU A 681 20.98 19.53 2.33
C LEU A 681 22.04 19.47 1.24
N LYS A 682 23.05 20.35 1.31
CA LYS A 682 24.15 20.38 0.33
C LYS A 682 24.95 19.08 0.31
N ILE A 683 25.18 18.45 1.46
CA ILE A 683 25.88 17.15 1.52
C ILE A 683 25.11 16.07 0.77
N ILE A 684 23.80 15.96 1.00
CA ILE A 684 22.97 14.92 0.37
C ILE A 684 22.81 15.23 -1.12
N MET A 685 22.43 16.46 -1.45
CA MET A 685 22.17 16.91 -2.82
C MET A 685 23.44 16.88 -3.68
N GLY A 686 24.60 17.20 -3.10
CA GLY A 686 25.90 17.14 -3.77
C GLY A 686 26.25 15.75 -4.30
N THR A 687 25.74 14.67 -3.69
CA THR A 687 25.96 13.30 -4.17
C THR A 687 25.32 13.03 -5.54
N GLU A 688 24.34 13.83 -5.96
CA GLU A 688 23.63 13.67 -7.23
C GLU A 688 24.38 14.29 -8.41
N PHE A 689 25.31 15.21 -8.14
CA PHE A 689 26.12 15.86 -9.17
C PHE A 689 27.36 15.04 -9.56
N ALA A 690 27.59 13.90 -8.91
CA ALA A 690 28.68 13.00 -9.23
C ALA A 690 28.48 12.38 -10.63
N GLY A 691 29.27 12.85 -11.60
CA GLY A 691 29.20 12.37 -12.99
C GLY A 691 28.32 13.20 -13.93
N ILE A 692 27.71 14.27 -13.42
CA ILE A 692 26.89 15.20 -14.21
C ILE A 692 27.78 16.22 -14.93
N TYR A 693 27.41 16.56 -16.18
CA TYR A 693 28.13 17.56 -16.95
C TYR A 693 27.86 18.97 -16.38
N PRO A 694 28.89 19.82 -16.18
CA PRO A 694 28.71 21.16 -15.59
C PRO A 694 27.71 22.07 -16.32
N ASP A 695 27.57 21.91 -17.64
CA ASP A 695 26.66 22.69 -18.48
C ASP A 695 25.24 22.11 -18.57
N GLU A 696 24.99 20.94 -17.97
CA GLU A 696 23.66 20.33 -17.95
C GLU A 696 22.67 21.22 -17.21
N LYS A 697 21.45 21.35 -17.74
CA LYS A 697 20.40 22.17 -17.14
C LYS A 697 19.65 21.38 -16.08
N ILE A 698 19.47 21.98 -14.91
CA ILE A 698 18.70 21.43 -13.80
C ILE A 698 17.57 22.38 -13.43
N ILE A 699 16.50 21.85 -12.83
CA ILE A 699 15.42 22.66 -12.25
C ILE A 699 15.51 22.57 -10.73
N LEU A 700 15.60 23.72 -10.07
CA LEU A 700 15.49 23.83 -8.62
C LEU A 700 14.15 24.48 -8.27
N LEU A 701 13.34 23.80 -7.47
CA LEU A 701 12.08 24.32 -6.95
C LEU A 701 12.17 24.47 -5.44
N GLY A 702 11.89 25.67 -4.94
CA GLY A 702 11.78 25.96 -3.51
C GLY A 702 10.36 26.36 -3.14
N ALA A 703 9.89 25.89 -2.00
CA ALA A 703 8.53 26.12 -1.57
C ALA A 703 8.43 26.44 -0.08
N ARG A 704 7.53 27.37 0.26
CA ARG A 704 7.26 27.73 1.65
C ARG A 704 6.42 26.64 2.29
N SER A 705 6.85 26.14 3.46
CA SER A 705 6.10 25.12 4.18
C SER A 705 4.91 25.76 4.91
N GLU A 706 3.70 25.54 4.37
CA GLU A 706 2.46 25.95 5.04
C GLU A 706 2.09 24.99 6.18
N VAL A 707 1.28 25.49 7.12
CA VAL A 707 0.73 24.71 8.26
C VAL A 707 -0.50 23.97 7.81
#